data_AF-Q0F0L3-F1
#
_entry.id   AF-Q0F0L3-F1
#
_cell.length_a   1.000
_cell.length_b   1.000
_cell.length_c   1.000
_cell.angle_alpha   90.00
_cell.angle_beta   90.00
_cell.angle_gamma   90.00
#
_symmetry.space_group_name_H-M   'P 1'
#
loop_
_entity.id
_entity.type
_entity.pdbx_description
1 polymer ?
#
loop_
_entity_poly.entity_id
_entity_poly.type
_entity_poly.pdbx_seq_one_letter_code
_entity_poly.pdbx_strand_id
1 'polypeptide(L)'
;MSRPEKQSPRYQPVTINLMNGETIVGHLLGFSPIMHKLHFIGSGDGASRKLDIADIVFIGMQHTSDAPIKHPARLSDMDDLKISTVNLDTFDVLALPAVSNASGFYAYPKDESSPFDRIFFYQHGLRYQEKPERLGDMLIDQEVLGEEDVRKALDFQISSMPSLGNVLKDQGKVSENDLDEALKTQKLQRMRLGDLLVHHEFVTESDVNEALEEQSRSVGTPLGKILIDTGKVQDTHLDSALHMQSRRKMRLGEILLEAKLINEADLKNALDEQKAHGHRLGEILLSTEVITEDQLLDVLAKKFRLPTVDLETYEINPAAGALIERAVVEKYGILPIDTDAHSLTIALSDPMGLEAYDTISFKTGKKVHEVMAKASQLELKIAQFLKEDLADDELSCEFLHQENDEEDEPQSAQEMTQSAEDAPIVRLVNRIIRNGLRKNASDIHILPQAKKITLAYRLNGQLLSENSLDRGSHKQIAARIKILCGMDISEQRLPQDGRLQLRDGKKKYEFRVSCIPNTFGESLVLRVLNKDAAVDLEKLGLRQSDLAQLSIMVRKPYGLLLVTGPTGSGKSTTLFSILKSISHLPAHILTIEDPVESEIPGANQIQVNSKIGMTFARILRNVLRHDPDIIMIGEMRDAETAEIGIEAALTGHLMFSTLHTNSAVDTIIRLNDLDVPNYLIAPSLLGVISQNLLKTLCPDCRQPVPEDDEVFSIISDLGYPKPEHLYTGAGCKKCNKTGYVGRVMLYEFLAVNDAIRQAIHDGKTGHDLQEIAIANGMVPKSEYALKLAADGVIDHHDFVYSLM
;
A
#
# COMPACT_ATOMS: atom_id res chain seq x y z
N MET A 1 -7.60 -36.26 66.95
CA MET A 1 -8.85 -35.71 66.40
C MET A 1 -8.50 -34.54 65.47
N SER A 2 -8.13 -34.86 64.24
CA SER A 2 -7.92 -33.88 63.16
C SER A 2 -9.29 -33.53 62.58
N ARG A 3 -9.72 -32.27 62.77
CA ARG A 3 -10.89 -31.73 62.07
C ARG A 3 -10.60 -31.71 60.57
N PRO A 4 -11.55 -32.07 59.69
CA PRO A 4 -11.39 -31.84 58.27
C PRO A 4 -11.44 -30.32 58.04
N GLU A 5 -10.41 -29.79 57.38
CA GLU A 5 -10.45 -28.43 56.84
C GLU A 5 -11.60 -28.34 55.84
N LYS A 6 -12.65 -27.62 56.22
CA LYS A 6 -13.65 -27.12 55.28
C LYS A 6 -12.93 -26.19 54.30
N GLN A 7 -12.74 -26.63 53.05
CA GLN A 7 -12.32 -25.76 51.95
C GLN A 7 -13.26 -24.55 51.89
N SER A 8 -12.70 -23.35 52.09
CA SER A 8 -13.43 -22.10 51.88
C SER A 8 -13.40 -21.73 50.40
N PRO A 9 -14.53 -21.28 49.81
CA PRO A 9 -14.68 -21.02 48.38
C PRO A 9 -14.10 -19.64 48.09
N ARG A 10 -13.04 -19.52 47.28
CA ARG A 10 -12.51 -18.18 47.01
C ARG A 10 -12.05 -17.87 45.59
N TYR A 11 -12.09 -18.85 44.69
CA TYR A 11 -11.57 -18.66 43.35
C TYR A 11 -12.49 -19.30 42.33
N GLN A 12 -13.16 -18.49 41.52
CA GLN A 12 -14.01 -18.98 40.41
C GLN A 12 -13.10 -19.28 39.21
N PRO A 13 -13.06 -20.53 38.69
CA PRO A 13 -12.36 -20.82 37.45
C PRO A 13 -13.06 -20.12 36.29
N VAL A 14 -12.27 -19.48 35.43
CA VAL A 14 -12.77 -18.71 34.30
C VAL A 14 -11.92 -18.89 33.05
N THR A 15 -12.56 -18.67 31.92
CA THR A 15 -11.95 -18.44 30.61
C THR A 15 -12.24 -17.00 30.20
N ILE A 16 -11.19 -16.24 29.90
CA ILE A 16 -11.27 -14.83 29.51
C ILE A 16 -10.83 -14.74 28.06
N ASN A 17 -11.69 -14.23 27.20
CA ASN A 17 -11.41 -14.03 25.79
C ASN A 17 -11.10 -12.54 25.55
N LEU A 18 -9.97 -12.24 24.91
CA LEU A 18 -9.46 -10.88 24.72
C LEU A 18 -9.72 -10.35 23.31
N MET A 19 -9.72 -9.03 23.13
CA MET A 19 -10.00 -8.35 21.86
C MET A 19 -8.98 -8.69 20.74
N ASN A 20 -7.81 -9.22 21.10
CA ASN A 20 -6.77 -9.70 20.18
C ASN A 20 -6.94 -11.18 19.76
N GLY A 21 -8.01 -11.85 20.21
CA GLY A 21 -8.28 -13.27 19.95
C GLY A 21 -7.65 -14.24 20.94
N GLU A 22 -6.79 -13.78 21.87
CA GLU A 22 -6.17 -14.64 22.88
C GLU A 22 -7.20 -15.07 23.93
N THR A 23 -7.16 -16.35 24.30
CA THR A 23 -8.01 -16.91 25.36
C THR A 23 -7.16 -17.35 26.55
N ILE A 24 -7.46 -16.80 27.72
CA ILE A 24 -6.69 -17.04 28.94
C ILE A 24 -7.55 -17.80 29.95
N VAL A 25 -6.99 -18.85 30.54
CA VAL A 25 -7.64 -19.63 31.60
C VAL A 25 -7.01 -19.30 32.95
N GLY A 26 -7.84 -19.11 33.97
CA GLY A 26 -7.37 -18.72 35.28
C GLY A 26 -8.47 -18.73 36.34
N HIS A 27 -8.20 -18.05 37.44
CA HIS A 27 -9.07 -17.98 38.60
C HIS A 27 -9.33 -16.53 39.01
N LEU A 28 -10.60 -16.19 39.28
CA LEU A 28 -11.01 -14.88 39.77
C LEU A 28 -11.19 -14.87 41.28
N LEU A 29 -10.59 -13.86 41.93
CA LEU A 29 -10.80 -13.52 43.35
C LEU A 29 -12.19 -12.90 43.61
N GLY A 30 -12.80 -12.33 42.56
CA GLY A 30 -14.09 -11.67 42.59
C GLY A 30 -14.30 -10.84 41.31
N PHE A 31 -15.55 -10.77 40.84
CA PHE A 31 -15.92 -10.06 39.62
C PHE A 31 -17.05 -9.06 39.89
N SER A 32 -16.86 -7.83 39.43
CA SER A 32 -17.89 -6.79 39.41
C SER A 32 -17.94 -6.15 38.02
N PRO A 33 -19.11 -6.06 37.37
CA PRO A 33 -19.25 -5.42 36.06
C PRO A 33 -18.74 -3.97 35.98
N ILE A 34 -18.65 -3.27 37.11
CA ILE A 34 -18.30 -1.83 37.18
C ILE A 34 -16.80 -1.62 37.49
N MET A 35 -16.02 -2.69 37.68
CA MET A 35 -14.57 -2.50 37.85
C MET A 35 -13.95 -1.93 36.56
N HIS A 36 -12.75 -1.35 36.61
CA HIS A 36 -12.02 -0.90 35.40
C HIS A 36 -10.90 -1.87 35.01
N LYS A 37 -10.38 -2.63 35.97
CA LYS A 37 -9.36 -3.64 35.75
C LYS A 37 -9.78 -4.94 36.38
N LEU A 38 -9.72 -6.03 35.63
CA LEU A 38 -10.02 -7.37 36.09
C LEU A 38 -8.78 -7.97 36.75
N HIS A 39 -8.92 -8.42 38.00
CA HIS A 39 -7.86 -9.10 38.72
C HIS A 39 -8.06 -10.62 38.62
N PHE A 40 -7.08 -11.33 38.04
CA PHE A 40 -7.14 -12.77 37.90
C PHE A 40 -5.79 -13.43 38.18
N ILE A 41 -5.79 -14.73 38.44
CA ILE A 41 -4.59 -15.55 38.64
C ILE A 41 -4.53 -16.58 37.52
N GLY A 42 -3.44 -16.58 36.74
CA GLY A 42 -3.27 -17.51 35.61
C GLY A 42 -3.02 -18.95 36.08
N SER A 43 -3.61 -19.93 35.37
CA SER A 43 -3.49 -21.35 35.75
C SER A 43 -2.09 -21.94 35.53
N GLY A 44 -1.24 -21.32 34.69
CA GLY A 44 0.09 -21.84 34.33
C GLY A 44 1.25 -21.36 35.21
N ASP A 45 1.17 -20.16 35.78
CA ASP A 45 2.27 -19.52 36.54
C ASP A 45 1.90 -19.12 37.97
N GLY A 46 0.61 -19.18 38.34
CA GLY A 46 0.11 -18.74 39.64
C GLY A 46 0.29 -17.23 39.89
N ALA A 47 0.63 -16.45 38.87
CA ALA A 47 0.89 -15.02 39.00
C ALA A 47 -0.42 -14.23 38.97
N SER A 48 -0.58 -13.28 39.90
CA SER A 48 -1.70 -12.34 39.85
C SER A 48 -1.46 -11.29 38.76
N ARG A 49 -2.41 -11.18 37.84
CA ARG A 49 -2.38 -10.24 36.70
C ARG A 49 -3.59 -9.31 36.76
N LYS A 50 -3.43 -8.12 36.19
CA LYS A 50 -4.51 -7.14 36.00
C LYS A 50 -4.72 -6.90 34.51
N LEU A 51 -5.92 -7.19 34.03
CA LEU A 51 -6.34 -6.91 32.65
C LEU A 51 -7.18 -5.64 32.62
N ASP A 52 -7.01 -4.82 31.60
CA ASP A 52 -7.96 -3.75 31.33
C ASP A 52 -9.24 -4.36 30.76
N ILE A 53 -10.40 -3.87 31.19
CA ILE A 53 -11.67 -4.42 30.75
C ILE A 53 -11.96 -4.07 29.29
N ALA A 54 -11.44 -2.95 28.80
CA ALA A 54 -11.57 -2.57 27.38
C ALA A 54 -10.96 -3.61 26.42
N ASP A 55 -10.06 -4.46 26.93
CA ASP A 55 -9.40 -5.52 26.17
C ASP A 55 -10.13 -6.88 26.28
N ILE A 56 -11.25 -6.97 27.00
CA ILE A 56 -11.96 -8.23 27.28
C ILE A 56 -13.26 -8.33 26.50
N VAL A 57 -13.41 -9.39 25.70
CA VAL A 57 -14.61 -9.70 24.94
C VAL A 57 -15.68 -10.31 25.83
N PHE A 58 -15.35 -11.42 26.50
CA PHE A 58 -16.24 -12.10 27.44
C PHE A 58 -15.46 -12.82 28.54
N ILE A 59 -16.15 -13.09 29.64
CA ILE A 59 -15.65 -13.91 30.75
C ILE A 59 -16.60 -15.10 30.92
N GLY A 60 -16.14 -16.29 30.55
CA GLY A 60 -16.84 -17.56 30.75
C GLY A 60 -16.49 -18.15 32.12
N MET A 61 -17.49 -18.34 32.98
CA MET A 61 -17.32 -18.96 34.30
C MET A 61 -17.47 -20.48 34.16
N GLN A 62 -16.43 -21.23 34.51
CA GLN A 62 -16.38 -22.68 34.33
C GLN A 62 -17.07 -23.44 35.47
N HIS A 63 -17.52 -24.65 35.15
CA HIS A 63 -18.22 -25.58 36.05
C HIS A 63 -17.36 -25.94 37.27
N THR A 64 -17.91 -25.87 38.49
CA THR A 64 -17.17 -26.18 39.75
C THR A 64 -17.65 -27.40 40.54
N SER A 65 -18.71 -28.09 40.10
CA SER A 65 -19.23 -29.30 40.77
C SER A 65 -19.99 -30.25 39.83
N ASP A 66 -20.02 -31.57 40.06
CA ASP A 66 -20.77 -32.59 39.26
C ASP A 66 -22.32 -32.49 39.32
N ALA A 67 -22.89 -31.31 39.52
CA ALA A 67 -24.34 -31.09 39.58
C ALA A 67 -24.88 -30.59 38.23
N PRO A 68 -26.05 -31.04 37.76
CA PRO A 68 -26.63 -30.56 36.50
C PRO A 68 -26.89 -29.05 36.54
N ILE A 69 -26.74 -28.40 35.37
CA ILE A 69 -26.93 -26.95 35.17
C ILE A 69 -28.34 -26.57 35.66
N LYS A 70 -28.43 -25.91 36.82
CA LYS A 70 -29.70 -25.37 37.32
C LYS A 70 -29.96 -24.03 36.64
N HIS A 71 -30.74 -24.04 35.56
CA HIS A 71 -31.32 -22.82 35.01
C HIS A 71 -32.12 -22.08 36.10
N PRO A 72 -32.10 -20.74 36.13
CA PRO A 72 -32.83 -19.96 37.14
C PRO A 72 -34.32 -20.31 37.10
N ALA A 73 -34.96 -20.34 38.27
CA ALA A 73 -36.35 -20.79 38.48
C ALA A 73 -37.44 -20.00 37.71
N ARG A 74 -37.05 -19.01 36.90
CA ARG A 74 -37.91 -18.19 36.04
C ARG A 74 -37.29 -18.07 34.64
N LEU A 75 -37.26 -19.18 33.90
CA LEU A 75 -36.94 -19.19 32.46
C LEU A 75 -37.91 -18.31 31.64
N SER A 76 -39.14 -18.10 32.13
CA SER A 76 -40.18 -17.29 31.47
C SER A 76 -39.82 -15.83 31.26
N ASP A 77 -38.87 -15.30 32.06
CA ASP A 77 -38.55 -13.87 32.12
C ASP A 77 -37.22 -13.55 31.41
N MET A 78 -36.64 -14.53 30.69
CA MET A 78 -35.35 -14.41 30.00
C MET A 78 -35.52 -14.38 28.49
N ASP A 79 -34.76 -13.50 27.83
CA ASP A 79 -34.70 -13.40 26.38
C ASP A 79 -33.83 -14.54 25.82
N ASP A 80 -34.35 -15.21 24.80
CA ASP A 80 -33.59 -16.13 23.96
C ASP A 80 -32.72 -15.31 23.00
N LEU A 81 -31.41 -15.54 23.03
CA LEU A 81 -30.46 -14.73 22.27
C LEU A 81 -29.43 -15.59 21.58
N LYS A 82 -29.16 -15.24 20.32
CA LYS A 82 -27.95 -15.66 19.62
C LYS A 82 -26.94 -14.52 19.66
N ILE A 83 -25.78 -14.77 20.25
CA ILE A 83 -24.71 -13.79 20.42
C ILE A 83 -23.53 -14.16 19.52
N SER A 84 -23.01 -13.16 18.81
CA SER A 84 -21.74 -13.27 18.08
C SER A 84 -20.74 -12.27 18.64
N THR A 85 -19.56 -12.74 19.06
CA THR A 85 -18.49 -11.89 19.58
C THR A 85 -17.67 -11.25 18.46
N VAL A 86 -16.86 -10.24 18.78
CA VAL A 86 -15.91 -9.62 17.82
C VAL A 86 -14.84 -10.58 17.32
N ASN A 87 -14.60 -11.69 18.03
CA ASN A 87 -13.70 -12.78 17.65
C ASN A 87 -14.41 -13.91 16.89
N LEU A 88 -15.67 -13.68 16.50
CA LEU A 88 -16.52 -14.60 15.73
C LEU A 88 -16.98 -15.85 16.49
N ASP A 89 -16.79 -15.90 17.81
CA ASP A 89 -17.40 -16.95 18.63
C ASP A 89 -18.92 -16.75 18.69
N THR A 90 -19.68 -17.81 18.47
CA THR A 90 -21.15 -17.79 18.52
C THR A 90 -21.68 -18.56 19.71
N PHE A 91 -22.59 -17.95 20.46
CA PHE A 91 -23.24 -18.55 21.62
C PHE A 91 -24.75 -18.44 21.52
N ASP A 92 -25.44 -19.56 21.68
CA ASP A 92 -26.89 -19.60 21.89
C ASP A 92 -27.13 -19.56 23.41
N VAL A 93 -27.75 -18.48 23.90
CA VAL A 93 -27.85 -18.19 25.33
C VAL A 93 -29.22 -17.65 25.75
N LEU A 94 -29.51 -17.77 27.04
CA LEU A 94 -30.61 -17.09 27.71
C LEU A 94 -30.06 -15.91 28.53
N ALA A 95 -30.59 -14.70 28.35
CA ALA A 95 -30.18 -13.53 29.13
C ALA A 95 -31.36 -12.83 29.80
N LEU A 96 -31.11 -12.13 30.91
CA LEU A 96 -32.12 -11.29 31.55
C LEU A 96 -32.27 -9.97 30.76
N PRO A 97 -33.48 -9.38 30.67
CA PRO A 97 -33.70 -8.08 30.04
C PRO A 97 -32.76 -7.03 30.66
N ALA A 98 -31.98 -6.34 29.83
CA ALA A 98 -30.92 -5.45 30.29
C ALA A 98 -31.49 -4.28 31.12
N VAL A 99 -31.07 -4.16 32.38
CA VAL A 99 -31.29 -2.95 33.19
C VAL A 99 -30.27 -1.91 32.73
N SER A 100 -30.75 -0.71 32.38
CA SER A 100 -29.96 0.41 31.86
C SER A 100 -28.74 0.72 32.74
N ASN A 101 -27.55 0.73 32.13
CA ASN A 101 -26.22 1.08 32.66
C ASN A 101 -25.36 -0.06 33.24
N ALA A 102 -25.21 -1.17 32.51
CA ALA A 102 -24.14 -2.12 32.76
C ALA A 102 -23.24 -2.21 31.52
N SER A 103 -21.93 -2.17 31.72
CA SER A 103 -20.83 -2.38 30.75
C SER A 103 -20.94 -3.68 29.92
N GLY A 104 -21.90 -4.53 30.25
CA GLY A 104 -22.13 -5.85 29.71
C GLY A 104 -23.35 -6.49 30.36
N PHE A 105 -23.62 -7.75 30.04
CA PHE A 105 -24.70 -8.53 30.66
C PHE A 105 -24.30 -9.98 30.88
N TYR A 106 -25.02 -10.62 31.79
CA TYR A 106 -24.88 -12.05 32.02
C TYR A 106 -25.83 -12.85 31.15
N ALA A 107 -25.32 -13.96 30.65
CA ALA A 107 -26.06 -14.92 29.85
C ALA A 107 -25.74 -16.35 30.29
N TYR A 108 -26.66 -17.27 30.03
CA TYR A 108 -26.54 -18.69 30.34
C TYR A 108 -26.59 -19.50 29.05
N PRO A 109 -25.60 -20.35 28.76
CA PRO A 109 -25.62 -21.18 27.57
C PRO A 109 -26.85 -22.08 27.49
N LYS A 110 -27.39 -22.26 26.29
CA LYS A 110 -28.50 -23.20 26.02
C LYS A 110 -28.01 -24.61 25.73
N ASP A 111 -26.77 -24.73 25.25
CA ASP A 111 -26.12 -26.00 25.00
C ASP A 111 -25.62 -26.61 26.32
N GLU A 112 -26.17 -27.76 26.70
CA GLU A 112 -25.76 -28.50 27.90
C GLU A 112 -24.31 -29.02 27.83
N SER A 113 -23.71 -29.07 26.63
CA SER A 113 -22.31 -29.42 26.43
C SER A 113 -21.34 -28.23 26.57
N SER A 114 -21.86 -27.02 26.80
CA SER A 114 -21.05 -25.81 27.00
C SER A 114 -20.12 -25.96 28.22
N PRO A 115 -18.83 -25.56 28.12
CA PRO A 115 -17.89 -25.59 29.24
C PRO A 115 -18.16 -24.51 30.31
N PHE A 116 -19.17 -23.67 30.12
CA PHE A 116 -19.48 -22.51 30.96
C PHE A 116 -20.85 -22.61 31.63
N ASP A 117 -20.91 -22.34 32.93
CA ASP A 117 -22.16 -22.23 33.70
C ASP A 117 -22.88 -20.92 33.39
N ARG A 118 -22.08 -19.87 33.22
CA ARG A 118 -22.53 -18.51 32.99
C ARG A 118 -21.45 -17.73 32.27
N ILE A 119 -21.87 -16.85 31.36
CA ILE A 119 -20.98 -16.00 30.60
C ILE A 119 -21.34 -14.55 30.88
N PHE A 120 -20.33 -13.71 31.13
CA PHE A 120 -20.51 -12.26 31.11
C PHE A 120 -19.94 -11.70 29.81
N PHE A 121 -20.80 -11.10 29.00
CA PHE A 121 -20.42 -10.45 27.75
C PHE A 121 -20.29 -8.96 27.96
N TYR A 122 -19.15 -8.36 27.56
CA TYR A 122 -19.01 -6.92 27.51
C TYR A 122 -19.62 -6.36 26.23
N GLN A 123 -20.35 -5.25 26.30
CA GLN A 123 -21.02 -4.67 25.13
C GLN A 123 -20.05 -4.36 23.98
N HIS A 124 -18.83 -3.90 24.28
CA HIS A 124 -17.81 -3.60 23.28
C HIS A 124 -17.18 -4.86 22.64
N GLY A 125 -17.32 -6.02 23.28
CA GLY A 125 -16.91 -7.32 22.77
C GLY A 125 -17.95 -8.01 21.90
N LEU A 126 -19.16 -7.46 21.77
CA LEU A 126 -20.25 -8.04 20.99
C LEU A 126 -20.32 -7.46 19.58
N ARG A 127 -20.47 -8.33 18.58
CA ARG A 127 -20.68 -7.95 17.18
C ARG A 127 -22.17 -7.90 16.84
N TYR A 128 -22.93 -8.93 17.20
CA TYR A 128 -24.39 -9.01 17.01
C TYR A 128 -25.08 -9.67 18.20
N GLN A 129 -26.32 -9.25 18.45
CA GLN A 129 -27.25 -9.85 19.41
C GLN A 129 -28.60 -9.98 18.71
N GLU A 130 -29.07 -11.21 18.52
CA GLU A 130 -30.33 -11.51 17.81
C GLU A 130 -31.33 -12.19 18.74
N LYS A 131 -32.60 -11.75 18.68
CA LYS A 131 -33.73 -12.48 19.26
C LYS A 131 -34.33 -13.36 18.16
N PRO A 132 -34.48 -14.69 18.35
CA PRO A 132 -35.12 -15.53 17.36
C PRO A 132 -36.64 -15.23 17.30
N GLU A 133 -37.15 -14.91 16.11
CA GLU A 133 -38.60 -14.73 15.88
C GLU A 133 -39.30 -16.10 15.79
N ARG A 134 -40.48 -16.21 16.42
CA ARG A 134 -41.21 -17.48 16.57
C ARG A 134 -42.20 -17.67 15.42
N LEU A 135 -42.26 -18.88 14.87
CA LEU A 135 -43.11 -19.24 13.72
C LEU A 135 -44.59 -18.91 13.93
N GLY A 136 -45.10 -19.04 15.16
CA GLY A 136 -46.48 -18.71 15.51
C GLY A 136 -46.80 -17.22 15.33
N ASP A 137 -45.90 -16.34 15.77
CA ASP A 137 -46.05 -14.89 15.69
C ASP A 137 -46.04 -14.43 14.22
N MET A 138 -45.17 -15.04 13.40
CA MET A 138 -45.09 -14.76 11.96
C MET A 138 -46.37 -15.16 11.19
N LEU A 139 -47.04 -16.24 11.59
CA LEU A 139 -48.30 -16.69 10.96
C LEU A 139 -49.51 -15.84 11.37
N ILE A 140 -49.43 -15.20 12.54
CA ILE A 140 -50.44 -14.23 13.02
C ILE A 140 -50.28 -12.90 12.29
N ASP A 141 -49.05 -12.40 12.16
CA ASP A 141 -48.76 -11.12 11.48
C ASP A 141 -49.13 -11.13 9.99
N GLN A 142 -49.19 -12.32 9.37
CA GLN A 142 -49.62 -12.50 7.98
C GLN A 142 -51.14 -12.75 7.85
N GLU A 143 -51.91 -12.63 8.94
CA GLU A 143 -53.35 -12.92 9.00
C GLU A 143 -53.74 -14.34 8.56
N VAL A 144 -52.78 -15.27 8.51
CA VAL A 144 -53.01 -16.67 8.10
C VAL A 144 -53.65 -17.48 9.23
N LEU A 145 -53.33 -17.15 10.48
CA LEU A 145 -53.89 -17.77 11.69
C LEU A 145 -54.24 -16.69 12.73
N GLY A 146 -55.29 -16.89 13.51
CA GLY A 146 -55.53 -16.07 14.70
C GLY A 146 -54.66 -16.50 15.89
N GLU A 147 -54.39 -15.58 16.83
CA GLU A 147 -53.69 -15.88 18.10
C GLU A 147 -54.27 -17.11 18.82
N GLU A 148 -55.60 -17.28 18.74
CA GLU A 148 -56.32 -18.39 19.38
C GLU A 148 -56.08 -19.75 18.69
N ASP A 149 -55.84 -19.76 17.38
CA ASP A 149 -55.53 -20.99 16.61
C ASP A 149 -54.09 -21.44 16.87
N VAL A 150 -53.13 -20.51 16.94
CA VAL A 150 -51.74 -20.79 17.31
C VAL A 150 -51.68 -21.34 18.74
N ARG A 151 -52.43 -20.75 19.66
CA ARG A 151 -52.52 -21.21 21.05
C ARG A 151 -53.13 -22.61 21.15
N LYS A 152 -54.21 -22.90 20.42
CA LYS A 152 -54.81 -24.26 20.36
C LYS A 152 -53.87 -25.29 19.74
N ALA A 153 -53.11 -24.92 18.71
CA ALA A 153 -52.14 -25.81 18.08
C ALA A 153 -50.92 -26.07 18.99
N LEU A 154 -50.48 -25.07 19.76
CA LEU A 154 -49.46 -25.23 20.81
C LEU A 154 -49.98 -26.11 21.96
N ASP A 155 -51.22 -25.90 22.43
CA ASP A 155 -51.85 -26.74 23.45
C ASP A 155 -52.02 -28.19 22.94
N PHE A 156 -52.29 -28.38 21.64
CA PHE A 156 -52.35 -29.69 20.98
C PHE A 156 -50.96 -30.34 20.85
N GLN A 157 -49.93 -29.57 20.49
CA GLN A 157 -48.54 -30.03 20.42
C GLN A 157 -48.02 -30.46 21.81
N ILE A 158 -48.37 -29.70 22.85
CA ILE A 158 -48.05 -29.99 24.25
C ILE A 158 -48.80 -31.24 24.75
N SER A 159 -50.05 -31.44 24.32
CA SER A 159 -50.86 -32.62 24.68
C SER A 159 -50.62 -33.87 23.82
N SER A 160 -49.85 -33.74 22.73
CA SER A 160 -49.48 -34.85 21.83
C SER A 160 -48.22 -35.62 22.25
N MET A 161 -47.58 -35.25 23.37
CA MET A 161 -46.59 -36.11 23.99
C MET A 161 -47.30 -37.34 24.57
N PRO A 162 -46.93 -38.58 24.22
CA PRO A 162 -47.51 -39.75 24.86
C PRO A 162 -47.19 -39.66 26.36
N SER A 163 -48.23 -39.63 27.20
CA SER A 163 -48.05 -39.56 28.65
C SER A 163 -47.19 -40.72 29.13
N LEU A 164 -46.37 -40.51 30.16
CA LEU A 164 -45.46 -41.53 30.69
C LEU A 164 -46.20 -42.85 30.97
N GLY A 165 -47.46 -42.76 31.43
CA GLY A 165 -48.33 -43.90 31.65
C GLY A 165 -48.69 -44.67 30.39
N ASN A 166 -48.95 -43.98 29.27
CA ASN A 166 -49.25 -44.63 28.00
C ASN A 166 -48.01 -45.27 27.37
N VAL A 167 -46.83 -44.63 27.48
CA VAL A 167 -45.56 -45.22 27.03
C VAL A 167 -45.28 -46.52 27.79
N LEU A 168 -45.43 -46.50 29.12
CA LEU A 168 -45.25 -47.69 29.95
C LEU A 168 -46.31 -48.78 29.69
N LYS A 169 -47.55 -48.40 29.36
CA LYS A 169 -48.61 -49.34 28.96
C LYS A 169 -48.31 -50.01 27.62
N ASP A 170 -47.92 -49.23 26.61
CA ASP A 170 -47.63 -49.73 25.26
C ASP A 170 -46.37 -50.61 25.21
N GLN A 171 -45.38 -50.34 26.08
CA GLN A 171 -44.23 -51.21 26.30
C GLN A 171 -44.56 -52.49 27.12
N GLY A 172 -45.81 -52.65 27.58
CA GLY A 172 -46.25 -53.78 28.39
C GLY A 172 -45.69 -53.80 29.82
N LYS A 173 -45.19 -52.66 30.31
CA LYS A 173 -44.54 -52.52 31.62
C LYS A 173 -45.53 -52.23 32.76
N VAL A 174 -46.70 -51.66 32.44
CA VAL A 174 -47.79 -51.36 33.41
C VAL A 174 -49.12 -51.80 32.81
N SER A 175 -50.00 -52.42 33.62
CA SER A 175 -51.35 -52.78 33.16
C SER A 175 -52.32 -51.59 33.22
N GLU A 176 -53.39 -51.62 32.42
CA GLU A 176 -54.38 -50.53 32.37
C GLU A 176 -55.05 -50.27 33.74
N ASN A 177 -55.24 -51.33 34.55
CA ASN A 177 -55.80 -51.21 35.89
C ASN A 177 -54.82 -50.57 36.88
N ASP A 178 -53.54 -50.93 36.82
CA ASP A 178 -52.51 -50.40 37.72
C ASP A 178 -52.21 -48.93 37.41
N LEU A 179 -52.28 -48.55 36.13
CA LEU A 179 -52.12 -47.16 35.69
C LEU A 179 -53.27 -46.28 36.18
N ASP A 180 -54.51 -46.76 36.08
CA ASP A 180 -55.69 -46.04 36.57
C ASP A 180 -55.69 -45.85 38.09
N GLU A 181 -55.18 -46.84 38.83
CA GLU A 181 -54.98 -46.73 40.28
C GLU A 181 -53.92 -45.69 40.63
N ALA A 182 -52.77 -45.72 39.95
CA ALA A 182 -51.71 -44.73 40.13
C ALA A 182 -52.16 -43.30 39.80
N LEU A 183 -52.97 -43.12 38.74
CA LEU A 183 -53.53 -41.82 38.35
C LEU A 183 -54.55 -41.28 39.37
N LYS A 184 -55.33 -42.15 40.02
CA LYS A 184 -56.22 -41.76 41.13
C LYS A 184 -55.42 -41.28 42.34
N THR A 185 -54.37 -42.01 42.71
CA THR A 185 -53.49 -41.66 43.83
C THR A 185 -52.71 -40.38 43.57
N GLN A 186 -52.30 -40.14 42.32
CA GLN A 186 -51.65 -38.91 41.87
C GLN A 186 -52.50 -37.67 42.14
N LYS A 187 -53.81 -37.73 41.84
CA LYS A 187 -54.74 -36.63 42.09
C LYS A 187 -54.93 -36.31 43.57
N LEU A 188 -54.79 -37.31 44.46
CA LEU A 188 -54.93 -37.16 45.90
C LEU A 188 -53.65 -36.65 46.59
N GLN A 189 -52.47 -37.09 46.12
CA GLN A 189 -51.20 -36.85 46.82
C GLN A 189 -50.24 -35.89 46.10
N ARG A 190 -50.59 -35.39 44.90
CA ARG A 190 -49.76 -34.46 44.10
C ARG A 190 -48.30 -34.93 43.87
N MET A 191 -48.09 -36.23 43.80
CA MET A 191 -46.79 -36.83 43.44
C MET A 191 -46.66 -36.98 41.91
N ARG A 192 -45.44 -37.18 41.40
CA ARG A 192 -45.23 -37.45 39.96
C ARG A 192 -45.61 -38.90 39.64
N LEU A 193 -46.13 -39.15 38.43
CA LEU A 193 -46.66 -40.46 38.06
C LEU A 193 -45.58 -41.55 38.06
N GLY A 194 -44.38 -41.27 37.54
CA GLY A 194 -43.25 -42.20 37.57
C GLY A 194 -42.86 -42.61 38.98
N ASP A 195 -42.75 -41.64 39.90
CA ASP A 195 -42.44 -41.89 41.31
C ASP A 195 -43.50 -42.77 42.00
N LEU A 196 -44.78 -42.57 41.67
CA LEU A 196 -45.88 -43.40 42.20
C LEU A 196 -45.83 -44.83 41.65
N LEU A 197 -45.58 -44.98 40.36
CA LEU A 197 -45.53 -46.29 39.70
C LEU A 197 -44.32 -47.12 40.20
N VAL A 198 -43.19 -46.48 40.52
CA VAL A 198 -42.06 -47.12 41.21
C VAL A 198 -42.38 -47.43 42.66
N HIS A 199 -43.00 -46.48 43.38
CA HIS A 199 -43.30 -46.63 44.80
C HIS A 199 -44.26 -47.80 45.09
N HIS A 200 -45.20 -48.05 44.18
CA HIS A 200 -46.12 -49.20 44.25
C HIS A 200 -45.55 -50.47 43.61
N GLU A 201 -44.27 -50.48 43.23
CA GLU A 201 -43.55 -51.61 42.60
C GLU A 201 -44.16 -52.09 41.27
N PHE A 202 -44.96 -51.26 40.60
CA PHE A 202 -45.55 -51.60 39.30
C PHE A 202 -44.52 -51.57 38.16
N VAL A 203 -43.48 -50.74 38.30
CA VAL A 203 -42.33 -50.62 37.40
C VAL A 203 -41.07 -50.31 38.19
N THR A 204 -39.90 -50.53 37.59
CA THR A 204 -38.63 -50.11 38.20
C THR A 204 -38.26 -48.68 37.83
N GLU A 205 -37.40 -48.05 38.64
CA GLU A 205 -36.80 -46.74 38.31
C GLU A 205 -36.12 -46.75 36.93
N SER A 206 -35.54 -47.90 36.54
CA SER A 206 -34.93 -48.08 35.21
C SER A 206 -35.97 -48.04 34.10
N ASP A 207 -37.12 -48.72 34.27
CA ASP A 207 -38.19 -48.73 33.28
C ASP A 207 -38.81 -47.33 33.12
N VAL A 208 -38.94 -46.58 34.22
CA VAL A 208 -39.43 -45.19 34.18
C VAL A 208 -38.44 -44.28 33.47
N ASN A 209 -37.14 -44.43 33.71
CA ASN A 209 -36.12 -43.63 33.04
C ASN A 209 -36.02 -43.97 31.55
N GLU A 210 -36.15 -45.25 31.16
CA GLU A 210 -36.17 -45.67 29.75
C GLU A 210 -37.43 -45.15 29.03
N ALA A 211 -38.59 -45.19 29.68
CA ALA A 211 -39.82 -44.62 29.15
C ALA A 211 -39.79 -43.09 29.08
N LEU A 212 -39.10 -42.42 30.01
CA LEU A 212 -38.85 -40.97 29.94
C LEU A 212 -37.86 -40.62 28.81
N GLU A 213 -36.84 -41.44 28.60
CA GLU A 213 -35.93 -41.30 27.45
C GLU A 213 -36.68 -41.49 26.13
N GLU A 214 -37.55 -42.49 26.01
CA GLU A 214 -38.34 -42.72 24.79
C GLU A 214 -39.43 -41.65 24.59
N GLN A 215 -40.04 -41.17 25.67
CA GLN A 215 -40.92 -40.00 25.67
C GLN A 215 -40.18 -38.74 25.19
N SER A 216 -38.91 -38.57 25.57
CA SER A 216 -38.07 -37.45 25.12
C SER A 216 -37.55 -37.59 23.70
N ARG A 217 -37.34 -38.83 23.21
CA ARG A 217 -36.91 -39.15 21.83
C ARG A 217 -38.05 -39.09 20.83
N SER A 218 -39.28 -39.29 21.30
CA SER A 218 -40.49 -39.11 20.51
C SER A 218 -40.80 -37.61 20.37
N VAL A 219 -40.00 -36.92 19.55
CA VAL A 219 -40.19 -35.50 19.23
C VAL A 219 -41.62 -35.32 18.72
N GLY A 220 -42.44 -34.61 19.50
CA GLY A 220 -43.81 -34.30 19.14
C GLY A 220 -43.88 -33.74 17.72
N THR A 221 -44.91 -34.14 16.97
CA THR A 221 -45.14 -33.70 15.59
C THR A 221 -44.89 -32.19 15.48
N PRO A 222 -44.00 -31.73 14.57
CA PRO A 222 -43.71 -30.30 14.44
C PRO A 222 -45.00 -29.51 14.23
N LEU A 223 -45.11 -28.34 14.86
CA LEU A 223 -46.31 -27.49 14.81
C LEU A 223 -46.82 -27.29 13.37
N GLY A 224 -45.90 -27.10 12.41
CA GLY A 224 -46.24 -26.97 10.99
C GLY A 224 -46.96 -28.19 10.40
N LYS A 225 -46.55 -29.40 10.78
CA LYS A 225 -47.19 -30.65 10.34
C LYS A 225 -48.54 -30.87 11.01
N ILE A 226 -48.70 -30.48 12.28
CA ILE A 226 -49.99 -30.46 12.98
C ILE A 226 -50.98 -29.49 12.32
N LEU A 227 -50.51 -28.31 11.91
CA LEU A 227 -51.33 -27.29 11.24
C LEU A 227 -51.77 -27.71 9.82
N ILE A 228 -50.95 -28.52 9.13
CA ILE A 228 -51.30 -29.16 7.86
C ILE A 228 -52.32 -30.28 8.07
N ASP A 229 -52.05 -31.20 9.00
CA ASP A 229 -52.89 -32.37 9.26
C ASP A 229 -54.29 -31.99 9.81
N THR A 230 -54.40 -30.86 10.50
CA THR A 230 -55.69 -30.30 10.98
C THR A 230 -56.42 -29.44 9.95
N GLY A 231 -55.86 -29.30 8.73
CA GLY A 231 -56.47 -28.57 7.62
C GLY A 231 -56.49 -27.05 7.80
N LYS A 232 -55.70 -26.51 8.73
CA LYS A 232 -55.62 -25.08 9.05
C LYS A 232 -54.62 -24.33 8.15
N VAL A 233 -53.61 -25.03 7.63
CA VAL A 233 -52.57 -24.48 6.75
C VAL A 233 -52.32 -25.48 5.61
N GLN A 234 -51.98 -25.01 4.40
CA GLN A 234 -51.62 -25.88 3.26
C GLN A 234 -50.09 -25.99 3.15
N ASP A 235 -49.55 -27.08 2.57
CA ASP A 235 -48.10 -27.30 2.37
C ASP A 235 -47.40 -26.07 1.75
N THR A 236 -48.06 -25.40 0.80
CA THR A 236 -47.54 -24.20 0.11
C THR A 236 -47.39 -22.98 1.04
N HIS A 237 -48.20 -22.88 2.10
CA HIS A 237 -48.13 -21.82 3.09
C HIS A 237 -47.03 -22.09 4.13
N LEU A 238 -46.80 -23.37 4.51
CA LEU A 238 -45.68 -23.75 5.37
C LEU A 238 -44.34 -23.56 4.65
N ASP A 239 -44.26 -23.94 3.37
CA ASP A 239 -43.07 -23.69 2.54
C ASP A 239 -42.77 -22.20 2.38
N SER A 240 -43.80 -21.35 2.28
CA SER A 240 -43.63 -19.89 2.23
C SER A 240 -43.15 -19.32 3.57
N ALA A 241 -43.66 -19.80 4.70
CA ALA A 241 -43.22 -19.39 6.03
C ALA A 241 -41.79 -19.86 6.35
N LEU A 242 -41.42 -21.08 5.96
CA LEU A 242 -40.05 -21.60 6.03
C LEU A 242 -39.10 -20.84 5.09
N HIS A 243 -39.56 -20.45 3.90
CA HIS A 243 -38.82 -19.56 2.99
C HIS A 243 -38.63 -18.14 3.54
N MET A 244 -39.53 -17.66 4.41
CA MET A 244 -39.40 -16.37 5.10
C MET A 244 -38.43 -16.46 6.29
N GLN A 245 -38.39 -17.59 7.00
CA GLN A 245 -37.38 -17.84 8.02
C GLN A 245 -35.95 -17.89 7.44
N SER A 246 -35.82 -18.27 6.15
CA SER A 246 -34.55 -18.18 5.42
C SER A 246 -34.25 -16.79 4.85
N ARG A 247 -35.09 -15.76 5.09
CA ARG A 247 -34.86 -14.38 4.65
C ARG A 247 -34.22 -13.51 5.75
N ARG A 248 -32.94 -13.76 6.00
CA ARG A 248 -31.93 -12.67 6.14
C ARG A 248 -31.65 -11.99 4.78
N LYS A 249 -32.70 -11.79 3.98
CA LYS A 249 -32.69 -11.06 2.71
C LYS A 249 -33.95 -10.21 2.67
N MET A 250 -33.99 -9.13 3.44
CA MET A 250 -34.87 -8.01 3.08
C MET A 250 -34.49 -7.61 1.66
N ARG A 251 -35.46 -7.53 0.76
CA ARG A 251 -35.18 -7.14 -0.63
C ARG A 251 -34.98 -5.63 -0.66
N LEU A 252 -34.12 -5.13 -1.56
CA LEU A 252 -33.82 -3.70 -1.67
C LEU A 252 -35.11 -2.84 -1.75
N GLY A 253 -36.14 -3.31 -2.44
CA GLY A 253 -37.43 -2.64 -2.52
C GLY A 253 -38.15 -2.44 -1.19
N GLU A 254 -38.04 -3.39 -0.26
CA GLU A 254 -38.64 -3.29 1.08
C GLU A 254 -37.91 -2.24 1.93
N ILE A 255 -36.57 -2.21 1.83
CA ILE A 255 -35.72 -1.22 2.52
C ILE A 255 -36.04 0.21 2.03
N LEU A 256 -36.25 0.38 0.73
CA LEU A 256 -36.55 1.69 0.13
C LEU A 256 -37.99 2.15 0.43
N LEU A 257 -38.95 1.23 0.53
CA LEU A 257 -40.33 1.52 0.98
C LEU A 257 -40.35 1.96 2.46
N GLU A 258 -39.65 1.24 3.34
CA GLU A 258 -39.52 1.60 4.77
C GLU A 258 -38.91 3.00 4.95
N ALA A 259 -37.90 3.33 4.14
CA ALA A 259 -37.26 4.64 4.15
C ALA A 259 -38.10 5.76 3.50
N LYS A 260 -39.29 5.43 2.95
CA LYS A 260 -40.18 6.34 2.21
C LYS A 260 -39.50 7.01 1.01
N LEU A 261 -38.51 6.36 0.41
CA LEU A 261 -37.83 6.85 -0.80
C LEU A 261 -38.58 6.48 -2.08
N ILE A 262 -39.33 5.39 -2.04
CA ILE A 262 -40.18 4.92 -3.16
C ILE A 262 -41.59 4.62 -2.64
N ASN A 263 -42.58 4.61 -3.53
CA ASN A 263 -43.92 4.12 -3.24
C ASN A 263 -44.18 2.74 -3.90
N GLU A 264 -45.31 2.10 -3.58
CA GLU A 264 -45.65 0.78 -4.14
C GLU A 264 -45.78 0.77 -5.67
N ALA A 265 -46.20 1.88 -6.28
CA ALA A 265 -46.28 2.01 -7.73
C ALA A 265 -44.88 2.09 -8.36
N ASP A 266 -43.96 2.84 -7.76
CA ASP A 266 -42.57 2.96 -8.21
C ASP A 266 -41.85 1.60 -8.11
N LEU A 267 -42.05 0.89 -7.00
CA LEU A 267 -41.49 -0.45 -6.82
C LEU A 267 -42.05 -1.43 -7.86
N LYS A 268 -43.36 -1.38 -8.13
CA LYS A 268 -44.00 -2.25 -9.13
C LYS A 268 -43.47 -1.98 -10.54
N ASN A 269 -43.35 -0.72 -10.92
CA ASN A 269 -42.79 -0.32 -12.21
C ASN A 269 -41.35 -0.81 -12.36
N ALA A 270 -40.52 -0.63 -11.33
CA ALA A 270 -39.14 -1.09 -11.34
C ALA A 270 -39.01 -2.63 -11.38
N LEU A 271 -39.92 -3.37 -10.73
CA LEU A 271 -39.98 -4.83 -10.80
C LEU A 271 -40.45 -5.36 -12.16
N ASP A 272 -41.38 -4.66 -12.81
CA ASP A 272 -41.85 -5.01 -14.15
C ASP A 272 -40.75 -4.75 -15.20
N GLU A 273 -40.01 -3.65 -15.05
CA GLU A 273 -38.84 -3.33 -15.88
C GLU A 273 -37.67 -4.30 -15.65
N GLN A 274 -37.46 -4.73 -14.40
CA GLN A 274 -36.50 -5.79 -14.05
C GLN A 274 -36.82 -7.12 -14.75
N LYS A 275 -38.10 -7.49 -14.86
CA LYS A 275 -38.52 -8.71 -15.57
C LYS A 275 -38.31 -8.60 -17.08
N ALA A 276 -38.43 -7.39 -17.65
CA ALA A 276 -38.28 -7.16 -19.07
C ALA A 276 -36.81 -7.12 -19.53
N HIS A 277 -35.92 -6.54 -18.71
CA HIS A 277 -34.55 -6.22 -19.11
C HIS A 277 -33.45 -6.91 -18.27
N GLY A 278 -33.79 -7.50 -17.11
CA GLY A 278 -32.85 -8.26 -16.28
C GLY A 278 -31.88 -7.42 -15.44
N HIS A 279 -32.02 -6.10 -15.38
CA HIS A 279 -31.17 -5.21 -14.57
C HIS A 279 -31.43 -5.31 -13.06
N ARG A 280 -30.50 -4.82 -12.24
CA ARG A 280 -30.67 -4.79 -10.78
C ARG A 280 -31.70 -3.71 -10.39
N LEU A 281 -32.53 -3.99 -9.39
CA LEU A 281 -33.61 -3.09 -8.96
C LEU A 281 -33.11 -1.68 -8.58
N GLY A 282 -31.93 -1.59 -7.95
CA GLY A 282 -31.31 -0.31 -7.60
C GLY A 282 -30.86 0.51 -8.81
N GLU A 283 -30.31 -0.15 -9.85
CA GLU A 283 -29.90 0.50 -11.10
C GLU A 283 -31.10 1.08 -11.85
N ILE A 284 -32.21 0.32 -11.89
CA ILE A 284 -33.45 0.76 -12.53
C ILE A 284 -33.97 2.02 -11.83
N LEU A 285 -34.09 1.99 -10.50
CA LEU A 285 -34.60 3.13 -9.72
C LEU A 285 -33.71 4.39 -9.81
N LEU A 286 -32.40 4.21 -10.01
CA LEU A 286 -31.47 5.32 -10.27
C LEU A 286 -31.63 5.84 -11.72
N SER A 287 -31.76 4.95 -12.70
CA SER A 287 -31.88 5.31 -14.13
C SER A 287 -33.21 6.00 -14.46
N THR A 288 -34.28 5.67 -13.74
CA THR A 288 -35.59 6.33 -13.85
C THR A 288 -35.70 7.59 -12.99
N GLU A 289 -34.59 8.03 -12.37
CA GLU A 289 -34.49 9.21 -11.50
C GLU A 289 -35.48 9.20 -10.31
N VAL A 290 -35.92 8.02 -9.86
CA VAL A 290 -36.85 7.86 -8.73
C VAL A 290 -36.14 8.06 -7.40
N ILE A 291 -34.89 7.59 -7.30
CA ILE A 291 -34.00 7.81 -6.16
C ILE A 291 -32.66 8.34 -6.64
N THR A 292 -31.94 9.05 -5.77
CA THR A 292 -30.54 9.43 -6.03
C THR A 292 -29.56 8.45 -5.39
N GLU A 293 -28.33 8.45 -5.89
CA GLU A 293 -27.25 7.60 -5.36
C GLU A 293 -26.91 7.95 -3.89
N ASP A 294 -26.97 9.24 -3.54
CA ASP A 294 -26.81 9.71 -2.16
C ASP A 294 -27.91 9.18 -1.23
N GLN A 295 -29.17 9.18 -1.69
CA GLN A 295 -30.30 8.66 -0.92
C GLN A 295 -30.18 7.15 -0.72
N LEU A 296 -29.77 6.42 -1.75
CA LEU A 296 -29.54 4.98 -1.69
C LEU A 296 -28.39 4.63 -0.72
N LEU A 297 -27.27 5.35 -0.81
CA LEU A 297 -26.10 5.18 0.06
C LEU A 297 -26.47 5.41 1.53
N ASP A 298 -27.17 6.50 1.83
CA ASP A 298 -27.57 6.86 3.20
C ASP A 298 -28.49 5.81 3.83
N VAL A 299 -29.46 5.29 3.06
CA VAL A 299 -30.41 4.31 3.56
C VAL A 299 -29.72 2.97 3.83
N LEU A 300 -28.87 2.51 2.92
CA LEU A 300 -28.09 1.29 3.11
C LEU A 300 -27.11 1.43 4.28
N ALA A 301 -26.34 2.52 4.34
CA ALA A 301 -25.39 2.77 5.42
C ALA A 301 -26.06 2.79 6.81
N LYS A 302 -27.24 3.44 6.93
CA LYS A 302 -28.01 3.46 8.18
C LYS A 302 -28.57 2.08 8.55
N LYS A 303 -29.13 1.34 7.60
CA LYS A 303 -29.72 0.01 7.85
C LYS A 303 -28.65 -0.99 8.28
N PHE A 304 -27.50 -1.00 7.61
CA PHE A 304 -26.40 -1.92 7.87
C PHE A 304 -25.38 -1.40 8.91
N ARG A 305 -25.57 -0.17 9.41
CA ARG A 305 -24.69 0.52 10.39
C ARG A 305 -23.24 0.60 9.92
N LEU A 306 -23.05 0.84 8.63
CA LEU A 306 -21.74 0.97 8.01
C LEU A 306 -21.35 2.45 7.89
N PRO A 307 -20.08 2.81 8.16
CA PRO A 307 -19.57 4.14 7.87
C PRO A 307 -19.56 4.40 6.36
N THR A 308 -19.82 5.65 5.94
CA THR A 308 -19.71 6.07 4.54
C THR A 308 -18.36 6.75 4.28
N VAL A 309 -17.87 6.64 3.05
CA VAL A 309 -16.66 7.32 2.58
C VAL A 309 -16.90 7.94 1.20
N ASP A 310 -16.35 9.12 0.98
CA ASP A 310 -16.29 9.76 -0.33
C ASP A 310 -14.93 9.50 -0.98
N LEU A 311 -14.91 8.72 -2.06
CA LEU A 311 -13.67 8.29 -2.71
C LEU A 311 -13.02 9.38 -3.57
N GLU A 312 -13.67 10.53 -3.78
CA GLU A 312 -13.06 11.67 -4.46
C GLU A 312 -12.13 12.45 -3.54
N THR A 313 -12.49 12.54 -2.26
CA THR A 313 -11.75 13.29 -1.24
C THR A 313 -10.84 12.41 -0.38
N TYR A 314 -11.15 11.11 -0.27
CA TYR A 314 -10.37 10.16 0.52
C TYR A 314 -9.09 9.71 -0.21
N GLU A 315 -7.95 9.82 0.48
CA GLU A 315 -6.66 9.36 -0.04
C GLU A 315 -6.50 7.84 0.15
N ILE A 316 -6.52 7.10 -0.95
CA ILE A 316 -6.37 5.63 -0.94
C ILE A 316 -4.93 5.24 -0.60
N ASN A 317 -4.75 4.39 0.41
CA ASN A 317 -3.47 3.82 0.79
C ASN A 317 -3.01 2.80 -0.26
N PRO A 318 -1.88 3.02 -0.95
CA PRO A 318 -1.41 2.11 -1.99
C PRO A 318 -1.09 0.69 -1.46
N ALA A 319 -0.76 0.55 -0.18
CA ALA A 319 -0.48 -0.75 0.44
C ALA A 319 -1.73 -1.63 0.56
N ALA A 320 -2.93 -1.04 0.67
CA ALA A 320 -4.18 -1.78 0.76
C ALA A 320 -4.49 -2.52 -0.54
N GLY A 321 -4.28 -1.85 -1.68
CA GLY A 321 -4.45 -2.43 -3.02
C GLY A 321 -3.54 -3.63 -3.27
N ALA A 322 -2.34 -3.66 -2.68
CA ALA A 322 -1.40 -4.77 -2.85
C ALA A 322 -1.76 -6.03 -2.05
N LEU A 323 -2.81 -6.02 -1.22
CA LEU A 323 -3.22 -7.16 -0.38
C LEU A 323 -4.31 -8.02 -1.02
N ILE A 324 -5.06 -7.50 -2.00
CA ILE A 324 -6.17 -8.20 -2.62
C ILE A 324 -5.88 -8.38 -4.12
N GLU A 325 -6.06 -9.60 -4.61
CA GLU A 325 -5.93 -9.93 -6.03
C GLU A 325 -7.02 -9.26 -6.88
N ARG A 326 -6.66 -8.89 -8.10
CA ARG A 326 -7.55 -8.31 -9.10
C ARG A 326 -8.86 -9.09 -9.31
N ALA A 327 -8.77 -10.42 -9.42
CA ALA A 327 -9.95 -11.26 -9.63
C ALA A 327 -10.98 -11.12 -8.50
N VAL A 328 -10.52 -10.80 -7.28
CA VAL A 328 -11.39 -10.58 -6.11
C VAL A 328 -12.04 -9.19 -6.17
N VAL A 329 -11.27 -8.16 -6.55
CA VAL A 329 -11.78 -6.79 -6.78
C VAL A 329 -12.84 -6.77 -7.87
N GLU A 330 -12.58 -7.40 -9.03
CA GLU A 330 -13.52 -7.47 -10.15
C GLU A 330 -14.75 -8.32 -9.84
N LYS A 331 -14.57 -9.50 -9.23
CA LYS A 331 -15.68 -10.42 -8.93
C LYS A 331 -16.67 -9.82 -7.93
N TYR A 332 -16.17 -9.16 -6.89
CA TYR A 332 -16.99 -8.67 -5.79
C TYR A 332 -17.29 -7.17 -5.85
N GLY A 333 -16.71 -6.43 -6.81
CA GLY A 333 -16.98 -5.00 -6.99
C GLY A 333 -16.61 -4.16 -5.77
N ILE A 334 -15.49 -4.48 -5.12
CA ILE A 334 -15.01 -3.82 -3.91
C ILE A 334 -13.65 -3.17 -4.15
N LEU A 335 -13.29 -2.16 -3.35
CA LEU A 335 -12.00 -1.48 -3.46
C LEU A 335 -11.27 -1.43 -2.10
N PRO A 336 -10.05 -1.94 -1.97
CA PRO A 336 -9.26 -1.78 -0.76
C PRO A 336 -8.78 -0.33 -0.64
N ILE A 337 -9.17 0.38 0.42
CA ILE A 337 -8.88 1.82 0.56
C ILE A 337 -7.83 2.13 1.62
N ASP A 338 -7.69 1.31 2.67
CA ASP A 338 -6.70 1.51 3.73
C ASP A 338 -6.27 0.20 4.39
N THR A 339 -5.09 0.16 5.00
CA THR A 339 -4.60 -1.01 5.74
C THR A 339 -3.57 -0.65 6.80
N ASP A 340 -3.61 -1.37 7.92
CA ASP A 340 -2.59 -1.35 8.97
C ASP A 340 -2.01 -2.76 9.21
N ALA A 341 -1.29 -2.99 10.32
CA ALA A 341 -0.68 -4.28 10.63
C ALA A 341 -1.70 -5.43 10.84
N HIS A 342 -2.92 -5.12 11.28
CA HIS A 342 -3.93 -6.10 11.72
C HIS A 342 -5.26 -5.97 10.98
N SER A 343 -5.47 -4.89 10.21
CA SER A 343 -6.75 -4.57 9.58
C SER A 343 -6.63 -4.10 8.12
N LEU A 344 -7.71 -4.28 7.38
CA LEU A 344 -7.86 -3.90 5.97
C LEU A 344 -9.25 -3.28 5.76
N THR A 345 -9.30 -2.04 5.35
CA THR A 345 -10.56 -1.34 5.06
C THR A 345 -10.91 -1.47 3.59
N ILE A 346 -12.11 -1.99 3.29
CA ILE A 346 -12.66 -2.14 1.94
C ILE A 346 -13.89 -1.25 1.75
N ALA A 347 -13.94 -0.57 0.61
CA ALA A 347 -15.09 0.19 0.15
C ALA A 347 -15.97 -0.66 -0.76
N LEU A 348 -17.28 -0.58 -0.55
CA LEU A 348 -18.30 -1.32 -1.32
C LEU A 348 -19.55 -0.46 -1.55
N SER A 349 -20.27 -0.76 -2.62
CA SER A 349 -21.53 -0.07 -2.97
C SER A 349 -22.78 -0.85 -2.56
N ASP A 350 -22.67 -2.17 -2.39
CA ASP A 350 -23.77 -3.05 -1.99
C ASP A 350 -23.32 -4.01 -0.86
N PRO A 351 -23.79 -3.80 0.39
CA PRO A 351 -23.43 -4.63 1.55
C PRO A 351 -24.13 -5.99 1.57
N MET A 352 -25.03 -6.25 0.62
CA MET A 352 -25.78 -7.51 0.54
C MET A 352 -25.02 -8.62 -0.19
N GLY A 353 -23.86 -8.31 -0.79
CA GLY A 353 -22.95 -9.23 -1.50
C GLY A 353 -21.96 -9.97 -0.59
N LEU A 354 -22.48 -10.65 0.43
CA LEU A 354 -21.77 -11.16 1.62
C LEU A 354 -20.63 -12.21 1.42
N GLU A 355 -20.19 -12.49 0.19
CA GLU A 355 -19.16 -13.52 -0.10
C GLU A 355 -17.72 -12.97 -0.10
N ALA A 356 -17.56 -11.64 -0.19
CA ALA A 356 -16.27 -10.99 -0.30
C ALA A 356 -15.48 -11.02 1.01
N TYR A 357 -16.15 -10.78 2.14
CA TYR A 357 -15.52 -10.64 3.46
C TYR A 357 -14.69 -11.85 3.86
N ASP A 358 -15.28 -13.05 3.83
CA ASP A 358 -14.61 -14.28 4.27
C ASP A 358 -13.43 -14.61 3.36
N THR A 359 -13.59 -14.41 2.06
CA THR A 359 -12.52 -14.64 1.07
C THR A 359 -11.32 -13.73 1.32
N ILE A 360 -11.56 -12.44 1.56
CA ILE A 360 -10.51 -11.44 1.75
C ILE A 360 -9.83 -11.62 3.10
N SER A 361 -10.61 -11.81 4.16
CA SER A 361 -10.10 -12.04 5.52
C SER A 361 -9.19 -13.28 5.54
N PHE A 362 -9.65 -14.38 4.95
CA PHE A 362 -8.87 -15.62 4.84
C PHE A 362 -7.56 -15.43 4.06
N LYS A 363 -7.62 -14.76 2.90
CA LYS A 363 -6.41 -14.54 2.07
C LYS A 363 -5.41 -13.56 2.69
N THR A 364 -5.90 -12.52 3.36
CA THR A 364 -5.04 -11.45 3.88
C THR A 364 -4.55 -11.70 5.31
N GLY A 365 -5.20 -12.58 6.07
CA GLY A 365 -4.92 -12.82 7.49
C GLY A 365 -5.20 -11.59 8.36
N LYS A 366 -5.89 -10.58 7.83
CA LYS A 366 -6.21 -9.31 8.49
C LYS A 366 -7.71 -9.20 8.74
N LYS A 367 -8.05 -8.44 9.78
CA LYS A 367 -9.44 -8.07 10.07
C LYS A 367 -9.96 -7.10 9.01
N VAL A 368 -11.01 -7.49 8.31
CA VAL A 368 -11.60 -6.63 7.26
C VAL A 368 -12.62 -5.66 7.88
N HIS A 369 -12.52 -4.38 7.53
CA HIS A 369 -13.47 -3.32 7.87
C HIS A 369 -14.19 -2.84 6.61
N GLU A 370 -15.50 -2.69 6.70
CA GLU A 370 -16.35 -2.33 5.56
C GLU A 370 -16.79 -0.88 5.66
N VAL A 371 -16.64 -0.13 4.58
CA VAL A 371 -17.19 1.22 4.40
C VAL A 371 -18.02 1.27 3.13
N MET A 372 -19.07 2.09 3.16
CA MET A 372 -19.98 2.29 2.04
C MET A 372 -19.53 3.48 1.18
N ALA A 373 -19.52 3.33 -0.14
CA ALA A 373 -19.21 4.39 -1.10
C ALA A 373 -20.23 4.42 -2.24
N LYS A 374 -20.29 5.55 -2.96
CA LYS A 374 -21.10 5.67 -4.19
C LYS A 374 -20.63 4.66 -5.23
N ALA A 375 -21.56 3.99 -5.91
CA ALA A 375 -21.27 3.04 -6.98
C ALA A 375 -20.51 3.71 -8.14
N SER A 376 -20.91 4.92 -8.54
CA SER A 376 -20.25 5.72 -9.58
C SER A 376 -18.78 6.01 -9.26
N GLN A 377 -18.49 6.40 -8.02
CA GLN A 377 -17.13 6.66 -7.56
C GLN A 377 -16.32 5.36 -7.46
N LEU A 378 -16.94 4.30 -6.96
CA LEU A 378 -16.31 2.99 -6.80
C LEU A 378 -15.95 2.39 -8.15
N GLU A 379 -16.84 2.42 -9.14
CA GLU A 379 -16.60 1.96 -10.51
C GLU A 379 -15.45 2.72 -11.19
N LEU A 380 -15.43 4.06 -11.08
CA LEU A 380 -14.35 4.88 -11.63
C LEU A 380 -13.00 4.54 -10.99
N LYS A 381 -12.97 4.37 -9.67
CA LYS A 381 -11.74 4.05 -8.92
C LYS A 381 -11.29 2.62 -9.13
N ILE A 382 -12.21 1.65 -9.21
CA ILE A 382 -11.90 0.27 -9.58
C ILE A 382 -11.35 0.24 -11.01
N ALA A 383 -11.96 0.94 -11.97
CA ALA A 383 -11.42 1.01 -13.33
C ALA A 383 -10.02 1.66 -13.38
N GLN A 384 -9.72 2.65 -12.53
CA GLN A 384 -8.38 3.21 -12.38
C GLN A 384 -7.41 2.20 -11.76
N PHE A 385 -7.80 1.57 -10.66
CA PHE A 385 -7.03 0.53 -9.96
C PHE A 385 -6.67 -0.63 -10.90
N LEU A 386 -7.65 -1.14 -11.66
CA LEU A 386 -7.46 -2.22 -12.62
C LEU A 386 -6.62 -1.79 -13.83
N LYS A 387 -6.68 -0.52 -14.27
CA LYS A 387 -5.79 0.00 -15.31
C LYS A 387 -4.36 0.18 -14.83
N GLU A 388 -4.17 0.54 -13.56
CA GLU A 388 -2.85 0.61 -12.93
C GLU A 388 -2.22 -0.78 -12.77
N ASP A 389 -3.01 -1.80 -12.39
CA ASP A 389 -2.59 -3.21 -12.30
C ASP A 389 -2.44 -3.91 -13.67
N LEU A 390 -3.25 -3.60 -14.69
CA LEU A 390 -3.07 -4.08 -16.07
C LEU A 390 -1.72 -3.63 -16.65
N ALA A 391 -1.25 -2.45 -16.25
CA ALA A 391 0.09 -1.99 -16.60
C ALA A 391 1.20 -2.68 -15.79
N ASP A 392 0.85 -3.40 -14.72
CA ASP A 392 1.77 -4.25 -13.95
C ASP A 392 1.85 -5.69 -14.50
N ASP A 393 0.74 -6.26 -15.01
CA ASP A 393 0.69 -7.65 -15.52
C ASP A 393 1.02 -7.80 -17.02
N GLU A 394 0.72 -6.80 -17.86
CA GLU A 394 0.95 -6.92 -19.33
C GLU A 394 2.33 -6.40 -19.78
N LEU A 395 3.12 -5.83 -18.85
CA LEU A 395 4.54 -5.50 -19.02
C LEU A 395 5.33 -5.91 -17.77
N SER A 396 5.92 -7.10 -17.81
CA SER A 396 6.82 -7.61 -16.78
C SER A 396 7.99 -6.65 -16.53
N CYS A 397 8.15 -6.24 -15.28
CA CYS A 397 9.41 -5.69 -14.78
C CYS A 397 10.38 -6.85 -14.55
N GLU A 398 11.15 -7.22 -15.58
CA GLU A 398 12.18 -8.24 -15.43
C GLU A 398 13.44 -7.59 -14.84
N PHE A 399 13.75 -7.90 -13.58
CA PHE A 399 15.03 -7.58 -12.99
C PHE A 399 16.10 -8.49 -13.62
N LEU A 400 17.13 -7.90 -14.20
CA LEU A 400 18.24 -8.66 -14.80
C LEU A 400 19.26 -8.94 -13.70
N HIS A 401 19.46 -10.23 -13.37
CA HIS A 401 20.51 -10.63 -12.43
C HIS A 401 21.89 -10.38 -13.05
N GLN A 402 22.82 -9.82 -12.28
CA GLN A 402 24.23 -9.78 -12.66
C GLN A 402 24.80 -11.20 -12.53
N GLU A 403 25.21 -11.78 -13.66
CA GLU A 403 26.17 -12.89 -13.65
C GLU A 403 27.49 -12.31 -13.10
N ASN A 404 27.79 -12.60 -11.84
CA ASN A 404 29.15 -12.40 -11.34
C ASN A 404 30.00 -13.55 -11.90
N ASP A 405 31.06 -13.21 -12.63
CA ASP A 405 32.13 -14.13 -13.09
C ASP A 405 32.99 -14.63 -11.90
N GLU A 406 32.37 -15.18 -10.86
CA GLU A 406 33.06 -15.97 -9.84
C GLU A 406 32.33 -17.32 -9.72
N GLU A 407 32.91 -18.34 -10.38
CA GLU A 407 32.58 -19.75 -10.19
C GLU A 407 32.82 -20.13 -8.72
N ASP A 408 31.74 -20.22 -7.93
CA ASP A 408 31.49 -21.17 -6.83
C ASP A 408 30.59 -20.55 -5.73
N GLU A 409 29.26 -20.54 -5.94
CA GLU A 409 28.29 -20.62 -4.83
C GLU A 409 27.05 -21.45 -5.23
N PRO A 410 26.46 -22.21 -4.29
CA PRO A 410 25.57 -23.34 -4.61
C PRO A 410 24.20 -22.90 -5.13
N GLN A 411 23.66 -23.71 -6.05
CA GLN A 411 22.35 -23.59 -6.74
C GLN A 411 21.10 -23.57 -5.84
N SER A 412 21.19 -23.33 -4.53
CA SER A 412 20.03 -23.34 -3.62
C SER A 412 19.24 -22.02 -3.56
N ALA A 413 19.72 -20.94 -4.19
CA ALA A 413 19.02 -19.65 -4.24
C ALA A 413 18.13 -19.44 -5.49
N GLN A 414 18.26 -20.29 -6.51
CA GLN A 414 17.55 -20.12 -7.80
C GLN A 414 16.09 -20.58 -7.77
N GLU A 415 15.67 -21.42 -6.82
CA GLU A 415 14.27 -21.90 -6.75
C GLU A 415 13.36 -20.99 -5.89
N MET A 416 13.91 -19.98 -5.21
CA MET A 416 13.18 -19.12 -4.27
C MET A 416 12.69 -17.79 -4.87
N THR A 417 13.09 -17.44 -6.10
CA THR A 417 12.75 -16.14 -6.71
C THR A 417 11.49 -16.17 -7.56
N GLN A 418 11.13 -17.31 -8.17
CA GLN A 418 9.87 -17.43 -8.94
C GLN A 418 8.63 -17.60 -8.04
N SER A 419 8.81 -18.01 -6.78
CA SER A 419 7.74 -18.09 -5.78
C SER A 419 7.58 -16.81 -4.94
N ALA A 420 8.38 -15.76 -5.23
CA ALA A 420 8.45 -14.53 -4.44
C ALA A 420 7.78 -13.30 -5.10
N GLU A 421 7.25 -13.42 -6.32
CA GLU A 421 6.56 -12.30 -7.00
C GLU A 421 5.26 -11.88 -6.31
N ASP A 422 4.67 -12.76 -5.48
CA ASP A 422 3.42 -12.51 -4.76
C ASP A 422 3.56 -11.80 -3.40
N ALA A 423 4.78 -11.53 -2.94
CA ALA A 423 5.00 -10.88 -1.65
C ALA A 423 4.64 -9.37 -1.71
N PRO A 424 3.80 -8.83 -0.79
CA PRO A 424 3.37 -7.42 -0.82
C PRO A 424 4.53 -6.40 -0.87
N ILE A 425 5.67 -6.73 -0.27
CA ILE A 425 6.86 -5.86 -0.29
C ILE A 425 7.50 -5.76 -1.68
N VAL A 426 7.47 -6.84 -2.46
CA VAL A 426 8.03 -6.88 -3.81
C VAL A 426 7.21 -5.97 -4.71
N ARG A 427 5.88 -6.09 -4.66
CA ARG A 427 4.95 -5.17 -5.36
C ARG A 427 5.19 -3.71 -4.98
N LEU A 428 5.39 -3.42 -3.68
CA LEU A 428 5.65 -2.05 -3.22
C LEU A 428 6.96 -1.48 -3.79
N VAL A 429 8.06 -2.23 -3.72
CA VAL A 429 9.36 -1.76 -4.25
C VAL A 429 9.30 -1.59 -5.77
N ASN A 430 8.67 -2.52 -6.48
CA ASN A 430 8.47 -2.42 -7.93
C ASN A 430 7.68 -1.14 -8.27
N ARG A 431 6.59 -0.86 -7.54
CA ARG A 431 5.78 0.34 -7.72
C ARG A 431 6.55 1.62 -7.46
N ILE A 432 7.38 1.67 -6.41
CA ILE A 432 8.25 2.83 -6.12
C ILE A 432 9.18 3.11 -7.31
N ILE A 433 9.83 2.07 -7.84
CA ILE A 433 10.76 2.22 -8.97
C ILE A 433 10.01 2.64 -10.24
N ARG A 434 8.91 1.96 -10.59
CA ARG A 434 8.10 2.27 -11.77
C ARG A 434 7.51 3.68 -11.72
N ASN A 435 7.03 4.13 -10.56
CA ASN A 435 6.53 5.49 -10.41
C ASN A 435 7.61 6.53 -10.67
N GLY A 436 8.84 6.29 -10.19
CA GLY A 436 10.00 7.12 -10.53
C GLY A 436 10.27 7.15 -12.03
N LEU A 437 10.27 6.00 -12.70
CA LEU A 437 10.50 5.88 -14.14
C LEU A 437 9.40 6.55 -14.99
N ARG A 438 8.12 6.32 -14.67
CA ARG A 438 6.96 6.94 -15.36
C ARG A 438 7.01 8.47 -15.26
N LYS A 439 7.52 9.01 -14.14
CA LYS A 439 7.70 10.45 -13.93
C LYS A 439 9.01 10.99 -14.53
N ASN A 440 9.82 10.16 -15.18
CA ASN A 440 11.16 10.48 -15.68
C ASN A 440 12.08 11.07 -14.59
N ALA A 441 12.06 10.48 -13.39
CA ALA A 441 12.94 10.89 -12.30
C ALA A 441 14.40 10.55 -12.60
N SER A 442 15.33 11.45 -12.25
CA SER A 442 16.77 11.16 -12.29
C SER A 442 17.24 10.36 -11.07
N ASP A 443 16.60 10.58 -9.93
CA ASP A 443 16.92 9.94 -8.66
C ASP A 443 15.63 9.61 -7.90
N ILE A 444 15.59 8.42 -7.29
CA ILE A 444 14.53 7.96 -6.40
C ILE A 444 15.11 7.92 -4.98
N HIS A 445 14.52 8.68 -4.06
CA HIS A 445 14.99 8.82 -2.69
C HIS A 445 14.00 8.15 -1.73
N ILE A 446 14.50 7.23 -0.90
CA ILE A 446 13.76 6.55 0.16
C ILE A 446 14.42 6.93 1.48
N LEU A 447 13.81 7.89 2.18
CA LEU A 447 14.42 8.57 3.32
C LEU A 447 13.69 8.22 4.62
N PRO A 448 14.25 7.37 5.50
CA PRO A 448 13.65 7.11 6.80
C PRO A 448 13.73 8.33 7.71
N GLN A 449 12.62 8.64 8.37
CA GLN A 449 12.50 9.69 9.38
C GLN A 449 11.91 9.11 10.69
N ALA A 450 11.83 9.93 11.73
CA ALA A 450 11.38 9.50 13.06
C ALA A 450 10.02 8.79 13.09
N LYS A 451 9.06 9.17 12.24
CA LYS A 451 7.69 8.61 12.26
C LYS A 451 7.24 7.98 10.95
N LYS A 452 7.98 8.19 9.86
CA LYS A 452 7.56 7.84 8.51
C LYS A 452 8.75 7.61 7.60
N ILE A 453 8.51 7.00 6.44
CA ILE A 453 9.45 6.99 5.33
C ILE A 453 9.01 8.08 4.35
N THR A 454 9.90 9.01 4.03
CA THR A 454 9.64 10.00 2.98
C THR A 454 10.16 9.47 1.67
N LEU A 455 9.24 9.24 0.73
CA LEU A 455 9.57 8.96 -0.66
C LEU A 455 9.69 10.29 -1.41
N ALA A 456 10.76 10.47 -2.17
CA ALA A 456 10.92 11.66 -3.00
C ALA A 456 11.56 11.31 -4.35
N TYR A 457 11.15 12.01 -5.41
CA TYR A 457 11.71 11.86 -6.74
C TYR A 457 12.39 13.15 -7.16
N ARG A 458 13.56 13.04 -7.78
CA ARG A 458 14.19 14.19 -8.43
C ARG A 458 13.67 14.31 -9.86
N LEU A 459 12.77 15.26 -10.09
CA LEU A 459 12.21 15.56 -11.42
C LEU A 459 12.82 16.87 -11.92
N ASN A 460 13.42 16.87 -13.12
CA ASN A 460 14.04 18.06 -13.72
C ASN A 460 15.00 18.81 -12.77
N GLY A 461 15.73 18.06 -11.91
CA GLY A 461 16.65 18.63 -10.92
C GLY A 461 16.02 19.01 -9.58
N GLN A 462 14.70 19.14 -9.48
CA GLN A 462 13.99 19.46 -8.25
C GLN A 462 13.59 18.19 -7.49
N LEU A 463 13.84 18.16 -6.18
CA LEU A 463 13.40 17.07 -5.32
C LEU A 463 11.95 17.31 -4.89
N LEU A 464 11.05 16.41 -5.27
CA LEU A 464 9.62 16.48 -4.94
C LEU A 464 9.27 15.30 -4.04
N SER A 465 8.79 15.60 -2.83
CA SER A 465 8.30 14.59 -1.88
C SER A 465 6.92 14.09 -2.27
N GLU A 466 6.71 12.79 -2.16
CA GLU A 466 5.42 12.12 -2.35
C GLU A 466 4.88 11.56 -1.03
N ASN A 467 3.80 10.78 -1.15
CA ASN A 467 3.16 10.04 -0.08
C ASN A 467 4.20 9.33 0.79
N SER A 468 4.05 9.51 2.11
CA SER A 468 4.90 8.82 3.07
C SER A 468 4.45 7.39 3.28
N LEU A 469 5.41 6.49 3.45
CA LEU A 469 5.15 5.09 3.77
C LEU A 469 5.27 4.85 5.27
N ASP A 470 4.60 3.80 5.74
CA ASP A 470 4.69 3.37 7.14
C ASP A 470 6.13 3.00 7.52
N ARG A 471 6.56 3.42 8.71
CA ARG A 471 7.91 3.20 9.19
C ARG A 471 8.22 1.71 9.39
N GLY A 472 7.22 0.88 9.73
CA GLY A 472 7.38 -0.56 9.93
C GLY A 472 7.89 -1.28 8.69
N SER A 473 7.55 -0.78 7.49
CA SER A 473 7.98 -1.37 6.21
C SER A 473 9.44 -1.08 5.84
N HIS A 474 10.12 -0.14 6.52
CA HIS A 474 11.44 0.36 6.09
C HIS A 474 12.49 -0.74 5.96
N LYS A 475 12.62 -1.60 6.97
CA LYS A 475 13.62 -2.68 6.97
C LYS A 475 13.40 -3.67 5.82
N GLN A 476 12.15 -3.93 5.47
CA GLN A 476 11.79 -4.85 4.38
C GLN A 476 12.08 -4.22 3.02
N ILE A 477 11.80 -2.92 2.85
CA ILE A 477 12.14 -2.15 1.64
C ILE A 477 13.67 -2.14 1.44
N ALA A 478 14.42 -1.81 2.51
CA ALA A 478 15.88 -1.76 2.46
C ALA A 478 16.49 -3.13 2.10
N ALA A 479 16.02 -4.20 2.75
CA ALA A 479 16.47 -5.56 2.47
C ALA A 479 16.18 -5.96 1.01
N ARG A 480 14.97 -5.67 0.50
CA ARG A 480 14.62 -5.99 -0.89
C ARG A 480 15.50 -5.26 -1.89
N ILE A 481 15.76 -3.96 -1.69
CA ILE A 481 16.64 -3.19 -2.58
C ILE A 481 18.07 -3.72 -2.51
N LYS A 482 18.58 -4.05 -1.31
CA LYS A 482 19.91 -4.64 -1.15
C LYS A 482 20.06 -5.96 -1.89
N ILE A 483 19.08 -6.86 -1.79
CA ILE A 483 19.04 -8.13 -2.54
C ILE A 483 19.12 -7.86 -4.04
N LEU A 484 18.30 -6.94 -4.55
CA LEU A 484 18.28 -6.59 -5.97
C LEU A 484 19.61 -6.01 -6.47
N CYS A 485 20.43 -5.46 -5.57
CA CYS A 485 21.69 -4.80 -5.90
C CYS A 485 22.94 -5.60 -5.53
N GLY A 486 22.80 -6.85 -5.03
CA GLY A 486 23.92 -7.66 -4.55
C GLY A 486 24.63 -7.09 -3.32
N MET A 487 23.93 -6.34 -2.47
CA MET A 487 24.47 -5.74 -1.23
C MET A 487 24.27 -6.66 -0.01
N ASP A 488 25.10 -6.48 1.02
CA ASP A 488 24.98 -7.22 2.28
C ASP A 488 23.79 -6.70 3.12
N ILE A 489 22.80 -7.57 3.31
CA ILE A 489 21.57 -7.30 4.06
C ILE A 489 21.85 -7.20 5.57
N SER A 490 22.83 -7.96 6.06
CA SER A 490 23.16 -8.05 7.48
C SER A 490 23.90 -6.81 7.98
N GLU A 491 24.70 -6.17 7.14
CA GLU A 491 25.40 -4.95 7.47
C GLU A 491 24.50 -3.72 7.23
N GLN A 492 24.25 -2.93 8.28
CA GLN A 492 23.39 -1.73 8.24
C GLN A 492 24.08 -0.48 8.79
N ARG A 493 25.34 -0.61 9.21
CA ARG A 493 26.12 0.43 9.90
C ARG A 493 27.18 1.05 9.02
N LEU A 494 27.45 0.48 7.85
CA LEU A 494 28.39 0.98 6.86
C LEU A 494 27.65 1.39 5.58
N PRO A 495 28.10 2.45 4.89
CA PRO A 495 27.64 2.76 3.55
C PRO A 495 27.88 1.59 2.60
N GLN A 496 26.94 1.36 1.68
CA GLN A 496 27.03 0.33 0.64
C GLN A 496 26.59 0.91 -0.71
N ASP A 497 27.25 0.49 -1.77
CA ASP A 497 26.91 0.83 -3.15
C ASP A 497 26.68 -0.46 -3.95
N GLY A 498 25.77 -0.39 -4.92
CA GLY A 498 25.40 -1.51 -5.76
C GLY A 498 24.78 -1.05 -7.06
N ARG A 499 24.50 -1.99 -7.95
CA ARG A 499 23.90 -1.73 -9.26
C ARG A 499 22.65 -2.58 -9.42
N LEU A 500 21.67 -2.03 -10.11
CA LEU A 500 20.41 -2.71 -10.39
C LEU A 500 20.10 -2.55 -11.87
N GLN A 501 19.83 -3.65 -12.56
CA GLN A 501 19.33 -3.62 -13.94
C GLN A 501 17.87 -4.05 -13.97
N LEU A 502 17.06 -3.26 -14.66
CA LEU A 502 15.62 -3.47 -14.78
C LEU A 502 15.23 -3.36 -16.25
N ARG A 503 14.39 -4.26 -16.73
CA ARG A 503 13.67 -4.09 -17.99
C ARG A 503 12.22 -3.73 -17.66
N ASP A 504 11.73 -2.63 -18.21
CA ASP A 504 10.33 -2.23 -18.15
C ASP A 504 9.80 -2.15 -19.59
N GLY A 505 9.12 -3.22 -20.02
CA GLY A 505 8.72 -3.42 -21.42
C GLY A 505 9.91 -3.60 -22.35
N LYS A 506 10.03 -2.70 -23.35
CA LYS A 506 11.15 -2.72 -24.31
C LYS A 506 12.36 -1.91 -23.84
N LYS A 507 12.23 -1.10 -22.79
CA LYS A 507 13.30 -0.23 -22.31
C LYS A 507 14.09 -0.93 -21.22
N LYS A 508 15.41 -0.90 -21.34
CA LYS A 508 16.34 -1.34 -20.30
C LYS A 508 16.79 -0.11 -19.51
N TYR A 509 16.70 -0.21 -18.19
CA TYR A 509 17.16 0.76 -17.24
C TYR A 509 18.28 0.15 -16.40
N GLU A 510 19.27 0.97 -16.09
CA GLU A 510 20.32 0.63 -15.13
C GLU A 510 20.29 1.67 -14.03
N PHE A 511 20.52 1.24 -12.80
CA PHE A 511 20.53 2.11 -11.64
C PHE A 511 21.82 1.94 -10.89
N ARG A 512 22.36 3.06 -10.41
CA ARG A 512 23.34 3.05 -9.32
C ARG A 512 22.60 3.28 -8.02
N VAL A 513 22.79 2.38 -7.06
CA VAL A 513 22.09 2.41 -5.79
C VAL A 513 23.09 2.64 -4.67
N SER A 514 22.81 3.63 -3.83
CA SER A 514 23.61 3.95 -2.64
C SER A 514 22.74 3.81 -1.40
N CYS A 515 23.29 3.16 -0.38
CA CYS A 515 22.67 2.90 0.90
C CYS A 515 23.56 3.48 2.01
N ILE A 516 23.05 4.43 2.80
CA ILE A 516 23.81 5.10 3.86
C ILE A 516 23.07 4.97 5.19
N PRO A 517 23.76 4.56 6.28
CA PRO A 517 23.18 4.53 7.62
C PRO A 517 22.72 5.93 8.06
N ASN A 518 21.50 6.02 8.58
CA ASN A 518 20.94 7.23 9.20
C ASN A 518 20.32 6.85 10.55
N THR A 519 20.17 7.82 11.46
CA THR A 519 19.60 7.70 12.81
C THR A 519 18.27 6.94 12.86
N PHE A 520 17.48 6.97 11.78
CA PHE A 520 16.15 6.35 11.73
C PHE A 520 16.07 5.05 10.92
N GLY A 521 17.18 4.61 10.34
CA GLY A 521 17.28 3.51 9.38
C GLY A 521 18.17 3.89 8.19
N GLU A 522 18.39 2.97 7.27
CA GLU A 522 19.20 3.22 6.06
C GLU A 522 18.48 4.13 5.04
N SER A 523 19.17 5.19 4.62
CA SER A 523 18.73 6.05 3.52
C SER A 523 19.16 5.42 2.19
N LEU A 524 18.21 5.21 1.28
CA LEU A 524 18.48 4.60 -0.03
C LEU A 524 18.25 5.63 -1.14
N VAL A 525 19.17 5.70 -2.08
CA VAL A 525 19.06 6.54 -3.28
C VAL A 525 19.36 5.69 -4.50
N LEU A 526 18.39 5.60 -5.41
CA LEU A 526 18.53 4.91 -6.70
C LEU A 526 18.63 5.97 -7.79
N ARG A 527 19.81 6.11 -8.40
CA ARG A 527 20.03 6.98 -9.54
C ARG A 527 19.79 6.22 -10.83
N VAL A 528 18.87 6.71 -11.67
CA VAL A 528 18.61 6.16 -13.00
C VAL A 528 19.78 6.55 -13.90
N LEU A 529 20.48 5.56 -14.44
CA LEU A 529 21.49 5.75 -15.48
C LEU A 529 20.80 5.73 -16.84
N ASN A 530 21.00 6.78 -17.62
CA ASN A 530 20.43 6.89 -18.95
C ASN A 530 21.45 6.40 -19.97
N LYS A 531 21.24 5.21 -20.54
CA LYS A 531 22.15 4.63 -21.55
C LYS A 531 22.14 5.40 -22.87
N ASP A 532 21.09 6.19 -23.15
CA ASP A 532 21.04 7.07 -24.32
C ASP A 532 21.58 8.48 -23.97
N ALA A 533 22.74 8.55 -23.31
CA ALA A 533 23.35 9.82 -22.92
C ALA A 533 23.87 10.64 -24.11
N ALA A 534 24.13 10.00 -25.26
CA ALA A 534 24.72 10.64 -26.42
C ALA A 534 23.66 11.31 -27.31
N VAL A 535 23.42 12.59 -27.03
CA VAL A 535 22.61 13.48 -27.85
C VAL A 535 23.37 13.83 -29.14
N ASP A 536 22.66 14.13 -30.22
CA ASP A 536 23.33 14.62 -31.44
C ASP A 536 23.96 16.00 -31.14
N LEU A 537 25.13 16.29 -31.69
CA LEU A 537 25.89 17.51 -31.38
C LEU A 537 25.06 18.78 -31.66
N GLU A 538 24.24 18.74 -32.71
CA GLU A 538 23.32 19.81 -33.14
C GLU A 538 22.20 20.08 -32.12
N LYS A 539 21.88 19.10 -31.27
CA LYS A 539 20.81 19.17 -30.26
C LYS A 539 21.33 19.62 -28.88
N LEU A 540 22.63 19.87 -28.71
CA LEU A 540 23.19 20.39 -27.46
C LEU A 540 22.75 21.82 -27.11
N GLY A 541 22.15 22.55 -28.07
CA GLY A 541 21.78 23.95 -27.88
C GLY A 541 22.94 24.92 -28.01
N LEU A 542 23.98 24.53 -28.77
CA LEU A 542 25.07 25.42 -29.16
C LEU A 542 24.61 26.44 -30.20
N ARG A 543 25.15 27.65 -30.12
CA ARG A 543 24.99 28.68 -31.15
C ARG A 543 25.61 28.23 -32.45
N GLN A 544 25.03 28.62 -33.58
CA GLN A 544 25.49 28.16 -34.91
C GLN A 544 26.97 28.48 -35.18
N SER A 545 27.46 29.64 -34.74
CA SER A 545 28.88 30.02 -34.83
C SER A 545 29.79 29.06 -34.08
N ASP A 546 29.40 28.71 -32.85
CA ASP A 546 30.19 27.89 -31.94
C ASP A 546 30.14 26.42 -32.37
N LEU A 547 28.98 25.95 -32.81
CA LEU A 547 28.82 24.62 -33.38
C LEU A 547 29.70 24.45 -34.63
N ALA A 548 29.77 25.46 -35.50
CA ALA A 548 30.64 25.43 -36.67
C ALA A 548 32.13 25.37 -36.27
N GLN A 549 32.55 26.18 -35.30
CA GLN A 549 33.93 26.16 -34.78
C GLN A 549 34.27 24.82 -34.12
N LEU A 550 33.39 24.32 -33.25
CA LEU A 550 33.56 23.03 -32.58
C LEU A 550 33.64 21.88 -33.60
N SER A 551 32.77 21.88 -34.61
CA SER A 551 32.78 20.87 -35.70
C SER A 551 34.09 20.84 -36.49
N ILE A 552 34.80 21.97 -36.58
CA ILE A 552 36.14 22.04 -37.18
C ILE A 552 37.19 21.51 -36.18
N MET A 553 37.10 21.90 -34.91
CA MET A 553 38.08 21.50 -33.88
C MET A 553 38.10 19.99 -33.63
N VAL A 554 36.94 19.33 -33.58
CA VAL A 554 36.83 17.89 -33.30
C VAL A 554 37.35 17.01 -34.44
N ARG A 555 37.68 17.61 -35.60
CA ARG A 555 38.30 16.94 -36.76
C ARG A 555 39.76 17.31 -36.96
N LYS A 556 40.36 18.06 -36.03
CA LYS A 556 41.80 18.33 -36.06
C LYS A 556 42.57 17.04 -35.77
N PRO A 557 43.78 16.89 -36.32
CA PRO A 557 44.60 15.71 -36.09
C PRO A 557 45.04 15.59 -34.63
N TYR A 558 45.24 16.72 -33.94
CA TYR A 558 45.70 16.73 -32.55
C TYR A 558 45.27 17.99 -31.82
N GLY A 559 45.42 17.96 -30.49
CA GLY A 559 45.16 19.06 -29.58
C GLY A 559 44.17 18.69 -28.49
N LEU A 560 44.03 19.57 -27.50
CA LEU A 560 43.22 19.34 -26.31
C LEU A 560 41.93 20.17 -26.35
N LEU A 561 40.79 19.52 -26.22
CA LEU A 561 39.50 20.18 -26.00
C LEU A 561 38.97 19.81 -24.61
N LEU A 562 38.65 20.84 -23.81
CA LEU A 562 38.18 20.66 -22.44
C LEU A 562 36.71 21.03 -22.31
N VAL A 563 35.96 20.19 -21.59
CA VAL A 563 34.60 20.53 -21.14
C VAL A 563 34.62 20.70 -19.62
N THR A 564 34.23 21.87 -19.13
CA THR A 564 34.34 22.25 -17.73
C THR A 564 33.01 22.66 -17.13
N GLY A 565 32.92 22.61 -15.81
CA GLY A 565 31.72 22.94 -15.06
C GLY A 565 31.58 22.11 -13.78
N PRO A 566 30.63 22.47 -12.91
CA PRO A 566 30.37 21.75 -11.67
C PRO A 566 29.82 20.33 -11.93
N THR A 567 29.65 19.55 -10.86
CA THR A 567 28.99 18.24 -10.95
C THR A 567 27.55 18.40 -11.46
N GLY A 568 27.13 17.53 -12.38
CA GLY A 568 25.78 17.59 -12.96
C GLY A 568 25.56 18.67 -14.03
N SER A 569 26.62 19.35 -14.49
CA SER A 569 26.52 20.34 -15.56
C SER A 569 26.41 19.76 -16.98
N GLY A 570 26.38 18.44 -17.13
CA GLY A 570 26.26 17.76 -18.42
C GLY A 570 27.57 17.54 -19.19
N LYS A 571 28.74 17.63 -18.53
CA LYS A 571 30.06 17.50 -19.19
C LYS A 571 30.20 16.20 -19.99
N SER A 572 29.87 15.07 -19.36
CA SER A 572 29.93 13.74 -20.00
C SER A 572 28.99 13.66 -21.20
N THR A 573 27.78 14.24 -21.11
CA THR A 573 26.82 14.33 -22.22
C THR A 573 27.42 15.09 -23.40
N THR A 574 28.06 16.24 -23.15
CA THR A 574 28.72 17.03 -24.20
C THR A 574 29.89 16.25 -24.83
N LEU A 575 30.76 15.64 -24.02
CA LEU A 575 31.87 14.82 -24.52
C LEU A 575 31.38 13.62 -25.34
N PHE A 576 30.36 12.92 -24.89
CA PHE A 576 29.79 11.79 -25.63
C PHE A 576 29.14 12.25 -26.95
N SER A 577 28.50 13.42 -26.96
CA SER A 577 27.94 14.00 -28.19
C SER A 577 29.06 14.35 -29.19
N ILE A 578 30.19 14.87 -28.71
CA ILE A 578 31.39 15.12 -29.51
C ILE A 578 31.94 13.81 -30.07
N LEU A 579 32.18 12.80 -29.23
CA LEU A 579 32.71 11.50 -29.65
C LEU A 579 31.77 10.80 -30.65
N LYS A 580 30.46 10.82 -30.40
CA LYS A 580 29.45 10.29 -31.33
C LYS A 580 29.55 10.95 -32.70
N SER A 581 29.76 12.28 -32.75
CA SER A 581 29.86 13.02 -34.02
C SER A 581 31.07 12.61 -34.87
N ILE A 582 32.10 12.01 -34.28
CA ILE A 582 33.33 11.58 -34.96
C ILE A 582 33.54 10.05 -34.96
N SER A 583 32.64 9.30 -34.33
CA SER A 583 32.70 7.83 -34.23
C SER A 583 32.69 7.09 -35.58
N HIS A 584 32.20 7.73 -36.64
CA HIS A 584 32.17 7.19 -38.00
C HIS A 584 33.50 7.37 -38.75
N LEU A 585 34.43 8.16 -38.21
CA LEU A 585 35.76 8.32 -38.80
C LEU A 585 36.55 7.02 -38.62
N PRO A 586 37.43 6.67 -39.58
CA PRO A 586 38.33 5.53 -39.44
C PRO A 586 39.48 5.87 -38.48
N ALA A 587 39.16 6.08 -37.21
CA ALA A 587 40.08 6.51 -36.16
C ALA A 587 40.00 5.56 -34.95
N HIS A 588 41.13 5.27 -34.33
CA HIS A 588 41.19 4.49 -33.11
C HIS A 588 40.86 5.38 -31.91
N ILE A 589 39.65 5.20 -31.37
CA ILE A 589 39.13 5.96 -30.23
C ILE A 589 39.30 5.14 -28.95
N LEU A 590 40.03 5.68 -27.96
CA LEU A 590 40.17 5.10 -26.63
C LEU A 590 39.63 6.05 -25.56
N THR A 591 38.86 5.54 -24.60
CA THR A 591 38.38 6.33 -23.45
C THR A 591 38.87 5.75 -22.12
N ILE A 592 39.07 6.61 -21.12
CA ILE A 592 39.43 6.24 -19.75
C ILE A 592 38.42 6.91 -18.82
N GLU A 593 37.60 6.14 -18.10
CA GLU A 593 36.43 6.64 -17.37
C GLU A 593 36.31 6.05 -15.96
N ASP A 594 35.65 6.76 -15.03
CA ASP A 594 35.44 6.31 -13.65
C ASP A 594 34.02 6.67 -13.14
N PRO A 595 32.99 5.84 -13.38
CA PRO A 595 32.95 4.64 -14.21
C PRO A 595 32.62 4.95 -15.69
N VAL A 596 32.56 3.91 -16.53
CA VAL A 596 31.97 4.02 -17.88
C VAL A 596 30.45 4.18 -17.74
N GLU A 597 29.92 5.32 -18.19
CA GLU A 597 28.50 5.69 -18.00
C GLU A 597 27.58 5.18 -19.12
N SER A 598 28.09 5.13 -20.36
CA SER A 598 27.35 4.72 -21.55
C SER A 598 28.29 4.12 -22.59
N GLU A 599 27.78 3.16 -23.35
CA GLU A 599 28.51 2.60 -24.51
C GLU A 599 28.58 3.65 -25.63
N ILE A 600 29.77 3.82 -26.21
CA ILE A 600 30.02 4.65 -27.39
C ILE A 600 30.38 3.73 -28.55
N PRO A 601 29.53 3.59 -29.56
CA PRO A 601 29.80 2.73 -30.71
C PRO A 601 31.14 3.07 -31.37
N GLY A 602 32.00 2.06 -31.53
CA GLY A 602 33.32 2.20 -32.16
C GLY A 602 34.43 2.73 -31.25
N ALA A 603 34.15 3.07 -29.99
CA ALA A 603 35.17 3.45 -29.02
C ALA A 603 35.54 2.27 -28.10
N ASN A 604 36.82 2.14 -27.81
CA ASN A 604 37.34 1.21 -26.81
C ASN A 604 37.35 1.90 -25.44
N GLN A 605 36.41 1.55 -24.57
CA GLN A 605 36.23 2.24 -23.28
C GLN A 605 36.88 1.47 -22.12
N ILE A 606 37.76 2.13 -21.38
CA ILE A 606 38.52 1.54 -20.27
C ILE A 606 38.03 2.15 -18.96
N GLN A 607 37.58 1.31 -18.02
CA GLN A 607 37.18 1.76 -16.69
C GLN A 607 38.38 1.78 -15.72
N VAL A 608 38.51 2.86 -14.95
CA VAL A 608 39.44 2.96 -13.82
C VAL A 608 39.09 1.90 -12.78
N ASN A 609 40.13 1.26 -12.22
CA ASN A 609 39.99 0.33 -11.11
C ASN A 609 41.09 0.56 -10.09
N SER A 610 40.82 1.46 -9.14
CA SER A 610 41.74 1.83 -8.07
C SER A 610 42.12 0.66 -7.15
N LYS A 611 41.25 -0.37 -7.01
CA LYS A 611 41.52 -1.53 -6.14
C LYS A 611 42.73 -2.35 -6.60
N ILE A 612 42.97 -2.42 -7.91
CA ILE A 612 44.11 -3.12 -8.52
C ILE A 612 45.18 -2.14 -9.06
N GLY A 613 45.06 -0.86 -8.72
CA GLY A 613 45.98 0.19 -9.15
C GLY A 613 45.90 0.56 -10.64
N MET A 614 44.77 0.33 -11.31
CA MET A 614 44.48 0.89 -12.65
C MET A 614 43.93 2.32 -12.50
N THR A 615 44.83 3.29 -12.30
CA THR A 615 44.51 4.73 -12.19
C THR A 615 44.49 5.42 -13.56
N PHE A 616 43.90 6.63 -13.66
CA PHE A 616 43.88 7.44 -14.89
C PHE A 616 45.27 7.58 -15.53
N ALA A 617 46.26 8.10 -14.81
CA ALA A 617 47.62 8.27 -15.30
C ALA A 617 48.27 6.95 -15.77
N ARG A 618 48.06 5.84 -15.03
CA ARG A 618 48.63 4.54 -15.40
C ARG A 618 48.02 4.00 -16.69
N ILE A 619 46.69 4.10 -16.83
CA ILE A 619 46.00 3.65 -18.05
C ILE A 619 46.45 4.53 -19.22
N LEU A 620 46.48 5.85 -19.05
CA LEU A 620 46.84 6.81 -20.09
C LEU A 620 48.25 6.53 -20.67
N ARG A 621 49.25 6.28 -19.82
CA ARG A 621 50.61 5.89 -20.29
C ARG A 621 50.63 4.64 -21.15
N ASN A 622 49.74 3.70 -20.90
CA ASN A 622 49.67 2.47 -21.68
C ASN A 622 48.87 2.69 -22.95
N VAL A 623 47.76 3.43 -22.88
CA VAL A 623 46.93 3.84 -24.03
C VAL A 623 47.77 4.50 -25.13
N LEU A 624 48.75 5.34 -24.78
CA LEU A 624 49.66 5.95 -25.76
C LEU A 624 50.52 4.94 -26.57
N ARG A 625 50.60 3.68 -26.13
CA ARG A 625 51.29 2.59 -26.85
C ARG A 625 50.32 1.71 -27.65
N HIS A 626 49.03 2.02 -27.64
CA HIS A 626 47.99 1.32 -28.39
C HIS A 626 47.69 1.96 -29.75
N ASP A 627 48.52 2.90 -30.21
CA ASP A 627 48.30 3.62 -31.48
C ASP A 627 46.91 4.30 -31.56
N PRO A 628 46.49 5.11 -30.56
CA PRO A 628 45.24 5.87 -30.64
C PRO A 628 45.37 7.09 -31.56
N ASP A 629 44.28 7.45 -32.22
CA ASP A 629 44.12 8.76 -32.86
C ASP A 629 43.43 9.75 -31.91
N ILE A 630 42.44 9.25 -31.16
CA ILE A 630 41.58 10.05 -30.28
C ILE A 630 41.57 9.42 -28.89
N ILE A 631 41.83 10.23 -27.87
CA ILE A 631 41.80 9.80 -26.48
C ILE A 631 40.84 10.70 -25.69
N MET A 632 39.91 10.09 -24.96
CA MET A 632 39.08 10.79 -23.99
C MET A 632 39.45 10.35 -22.57
N ILE A 633 39.70 11.32 -21.69
CA ILE A 633 39.92 11.09 -20.26
C ILE A 633 38.71 11.67 -19.53
N GLY A 634 38.05 10.87 -18.70
CA GLY A 634 36.85 11.28 -17.99
C GLY A 634 37.04 12.59 -17.22
N GLU A 635 38.20 12.75 -16.58
CA GLU A 635 38.59 13.98 -15.89
C GLU A 635 40.11 14.04 -15.61
N MET A 636 40.65 15.26 -15.51
CA MET A 636 42.03 15.51 -15.06
C MET A 636 42.01 16.03 -13.62
N ARG A 637 42.22 15.16 -12.63
CA ARG A 637 42.21 15.55 -11.21
C ARG A 637 43.57 15.94 -10.65
N ASP A 638 44.62 15.32 -11.17
CA ASP A 638 45.99 15.42 -10.67
C ASP A 638 46.96 15.91 -11.74
N ALA A 639 48.11 16.40 -11.29
CA ALA A 639 49.18 16.95 -12.12
C ALA A 639 49.72 15.92 -13.12
N GLU A 640 49.90 14.69 -12.68
CA GLU A 640 50.44 13.59 -13.50
C GLU A 640 49.54 13.31 -14.72
N THR A 641 48.23 13.19 -14.53
CA THR A 641 47.27 12.96 -15.61
C THR A 641 47.19 14.17 -16.55
N ALA A 642 47.24 15.40 -16.01
CA ALA A 642 47.21 16.62 -16.80
C ALA A 642 48.46 16.78 -17.68
N GLU A 643 49.65 16.53 -17.12
CA GLU A 643 50.94 16.57 -17.82
C GLU A 643 50.95 15.58 -18.98
N ILE A 644 50.66 14.29 -18.73
CA ILE A 644 50.65 13.26 -19.77
C ILE A 644 49.60 13.58 -20.85
N GLY A 645 48.42 14.08 -20.46
CA GLY A 645 47.37 14.43 -21.40
C GLY A 645 47.74 15.60 -22.34
N ILE A 646 48.45 16.60 -21.81
CA ILE A 646 48.94 17.74 -22.60
C ILE A 646 50.10 17.32 -23.50
N GLU A 647 51.02 16.49 -23.02
CA GLU A 647 52.07 15.91 -23.86
C GLU A 647 51.48 15.06 -24.99
N ALA A 648 50.45 14.25 -24.71
CA ALA A 648 49.72 13.48 -25.72
C ALA A 648 49.12 14.39 -26.80
N ALA A 649 48.49 15.49 -26.38
CA ALA A 649 47.92 16.49 -27.30
C ALA A 649 48.99 17.14 -28.20
N LEU A 650 50.21 17.35 -27.69
CA LEU A 650 51.34 17.91 -28.45
C LEU A 650 52.01 16.89 -29.37
N THR A 651 51.91 15.61 -29.04
CA THR A 651 52.57 14.50 -29.76
C THR A 651 51.68 13.87 -30.84
N GLY A 652 50.57 14.52 -31.21
CA GLY A 652 49.78 14.13 -32.36
C GLY A 652 48.44 13.46 -32.05
N HIS A 653 47.99 13.48 -30.80
CA HIS A 653 46.70 12.89 -30.41
C HIS A 653 45.62 13.96 -30.24
N LEU A 654 44.39 13.66 -30.66
CA LEU A 654 43.23 14.50 -30.34
C LEU A 654 42.68 14.09 -28.96
N MET A 655 42.81 15.01 -28.00
CA MET A 655 42.49 14.77 -26.59
C MET A 655 41.19 15.45 -26.19
N PHE A 656 40.35 14.72 -25.47
CA PHE A 656 39.14 15.24 -24.82
C PHE A 656 39.23 14.99 -23.32
N SER A 657 38.89 15.98 -22.49
CA SER A 657 38.83 15.77 -21.05
C SER A 657 37.89 16.72 -20.35
N THR A 658 37.67 16.48 -19.05
CA THR A 658 36.92 17.39 -18.18
C THR A 658 37.74 17.95 -17.03
N LEU A 659 37.36 19.16 -16.61
CA LEU A 659 37.84 19.81 -15.40
C LEU A 659 36.65 20.44 -14.63
N HIS A 660 36.88 20.71 -13.34
CA HIS A 660 35.90 21.34 -12.47
C HIS A 660 36.22 22.83 -12.27
N THR A 661 36.01 23.64 -13.31
CA THR A 661 36.05 25.10 -13.22
C THR A 661 34.70 25.70 -13.63
N ASN A 662 34.39 26.87 -13.09
CA ASN A 662 33.15 27.58 -13.40
C ASN A 662 33.29 28.54 -14.59
N SER A 663 34.50 28.76 -15.08
CA SER A 663 34.78 29.64 -16.22
C SER A 663 35.75 28.97 -17.18
N ALA A 664 35.62 29.29 -18.47
CA ALA A 664 36.49 28.79 -19.52
C ALA A 664 37.91 29.37 -19.40
N VAL A 665 38.06 30.63 -18.97
CA VAL A 665 39.37 31.26 -18.75
C VAL A 665 40.03 30.78 -17.46
N ASP A 666 39.24 30.48 -16.42
CA ASP A 666 39.76 29.94 -15.15
C ASP A 666 40.30 28.51 -15.31
N THR A 667 39.92 27.82 -16.39
CA THR A 667 40.51 26.52 -16.75
C THR A 667 42.02 26.62 -16.95
N ILE A 668 42.53 27.75 -17.46
CA ILE A 668 43.97 27.97 -17.61
C ILE A 668 44.66 28.08 -16.24
N ILE A 669 44.03 28.78 -15.29
CA ILE A 669 44.50 28.86 -13.91
C ILE A 669 44.52 27.47 -13.29
N ARG A 670 43.45 26.68 -13.48
CA ARG A 670 43.38 25.32 -12.95
C ARG A 670 44.45 24.40 -13.52
N LEU A 671 44.82 24.54 -14.80
CA LEU A 671 45.93 23.78 -15.39
C LEU A 671 47.28 24.21 -14.80
N ASN A 672 47.47 25.51 -14.56
CA ASN A 672 48.66 26.00 -13.85
C ASN A 672 48.73 25.50 -12.40
N ASP A 673 47.60 25.42 -11.68
CA ASP A 673 47.51 24.84 -10.32
C ASP A 673 47.81 23.32 -10.30
N LEU A 674 47.70 22.66 -11.46
CA LEU A 674 48.11 21.27 -11.67
C LEU A 674 49.56 21.18 -12.18
N ASP A 675 50.36 22.24 -11.99
CA ASP A 675 51.76 22.36 -12.37
C ASP A 675 52.03 22.26 -13.88
N VAL A 676 51.03 22.48 -14.74
CA VAL A 676 51.24 22.52 -16.19
C VAL A 676 51.62 23.94 -16.61
N PRO A 677 52.81 24.15 -17.21
CA PRO A 677 53.25 25.48 -17.61
C PRO A 677 52.56 26.01 -18.88
N ASN A 678 52.36 27.33 -18.95
CA ASN A 678 51.71 28.03 -20.06
C ASN A 678 52.31 27.73 -21.45
N TYR A 679 53.62 27.50 -21.56
CA TYR A 679 54.25 27.17 -22.85
C TYR A 679 53.84 25.80 -23.40
N LEU A 680 53.30 24.90 -22.57
CA LEU A 680 52.68 23.64 -23.00
C LEU A 680 51.17 23.80 -23.21
N ILE A 681 50.48 24.58 -22.37
CA ILE A 681 49.03 24.83 -22.48
C ILE A 681 48.71 25.57 -23.79
N ALA A 682 49.43 26.65 -24.10
CA ALA A 682 49.16 27.50 -25.27
C ALA A 682 49.15 26.73 -26.61
N PRO A 683 50.19 25.92 -26.95
CA PRO A 683 50.19 25.17 -28.21
C PRO A 683 49.28 23.94 -28.21
N SER A 684 48.94 23.36 -27.05
CA SER A 684 48.13 22.14 -26.97
C SER A 684 46.63 22.40 -27.00
N LEU A 685 46.16 23.48 -26.38
CA LEU A 685 44.74 23.76 -26.18
C LEU A 685 44.05 24.26 -27.46
N LEU A 686 42.99 23.57 -27.87
CA LEU A 686 42.12 23.94 -28.99
C LEU A 686 40.96 24.82 -28.53
N GLY A 687 40.35 24.46 -27.39
CA GLY A 687 39.24 25.21 -26.83
C GLY A 687 38.75 24.67 -25.50
N VAL A 688 37.94 25.49 -24.82
CA VAL A 688 37.31 25.17 -23.54
C VAL A 688 35.83 25.51 -23.59
N ILE A 689 34.97 24.54 -23.30
CA ILE A 689 33.53 24.74 -23.11
C ILE A 689 33.25 24.72 -21.61
N SER A 690 32.91 25.86 -21.02
CA SER A 690 32.45 25.94 -19.63
C SER A 690 30.93 25.94 -19.61
N GLN A 691 30.31 24.98 -18.94
CA GLN A 691 28.86 24.76 -19.00
C GLN A 691 28.18 24.52 -17.64
N ASN A 692 26.90 24.85 -17.60
CA ASN A 692 25.91 24.61 -16.56
C ASN A 692 24.61 24.08 -17.22
N LEU A 693 23.76 23.39 -16.46
CA LEU A 693 22.40 23.07 -16.90
C LEU A 693 21.39 23.88 -16.09
N LEU A 694 20.58 24.66 -16.79
CA LEU A 694 19.47 25.40 -16.21
C LEU A 694 18.15 24.72 -16.53
N LYS A 695 17.15 24.90 -15.68
CA LYS A 695 15.80 24.39 -15.91
C LYS A 695 15.13 25.22 -17.01
N THR A 696 14.40 24.57 -17.91
CA THR A 696 13.62 25.27 -18.93
C THR A 696 12.19 25.52 -18.45
N LEU A 697 11.69 26.73 -18.66
CA LEU A 697 10.32 27.10 -18.34
C LEU A 697 9.32 26.23 -19.11
N CYS A 698 8.25 25.84 -18.42
CA CYS A 698 7.16 25.11 -19.04
C CYS A 698 6.44 26.00 -20.06
N PRO A 699 6.36 25.61 -21.35
CA PRO A 699 5.76 26.44 -22.38
C PRO A 699 4.27 26.68 -22.15
N ASP A 700 3.59 25.77 -21.43
CA ASP A 700 2.15 25.83 -21.17
C ASP A 700 1.76 26.75 -19.99
N CYS A 701 2.69 27.08 -19.10
CA CYS A 701 2.39 27.88 -17.90
C CYS A 701 3.38 28.99 -17.59
N ARG A 702 4.34 29.26 -18.48
CA ARG A 702 5.20 30.44 -18.36
C ARG A 702 4.35 31.71 -18.49
N GLN A 703 4.61 32.69 -17.65
CA GLN A 703 3.91 33.97 -17.65
C GLN A 703 4.93 35.11 -17.72
N PRO A 704 4.60 36.22 -18.40
CA PRO A 704 5.47 37.39 -18.43
C PRO A 704 5.53 38.02 -17.03
N VAL A 705 6.72 38.50 -16.66
CA VAL A 705 6.94 39.29 -15.46
C VAL A 705 6.46 40.73 -15.72
N PRO A 706 5.73 41.37 -14.80
CA PRO A 706 5.32 42.77 -14.93
C PRO A 706 6.50 43.73 -15.14
N GLU A 707 6.35 44.73 -16.00
CA GLU A 707 7.44 45.67 -16.35
C GLU A 707 7.95 46.54 -15.17
N ASP A 708 7.14 46.65 -14.12
CA ASP A 708 7.41 47.37 -12.87
C ASP A 708 8.12 46.51 -11.80
N ASP A 709 8.40 45.24 -12.10
CA ASP A 709 9.11 44.33 -11.20
C ASP A 709 10.58 44.80 -10.97
N GLU A 710 11.04 44.70 -9.73
CA GLU A 710 12.38 45.12 -9.30
C GLU A 710 13.50 44.38 -10.04
N VAL A 711 13.23 43.19 -10.61
CA VAL A 711 14.22 42.44 -11.41
C VAL A 711 14.77 43.29 -12.55
N PHE A 712 13.95 44.10 -13.22
CA PHE A 712 14.43 44.90 -14.36
C PHE A 712 15.44 45.98 -13.94
N SER A 713 15.26 46.57 -12.74
CA SER A 713 16.28 47.46 -12.14
C SER A 713 17.54 46.70 -11.76
N ILE A 714 17.42 45.53 -11.12
CA ILE A 714 18.58 44.70 -10.72
C ILE A 714 19.45 44.37 -11.94
N ILE A 715 18.85 43.98 -13.06
CA ILE A 715 19.59 43.67 -14.30
C ILE A 715 20.36 44.89 -14.81
N SER A 716 19.74 46.06 -14.76
CA SER A 716 20.36 47.32 -15.20
C SER A 716 21.50 47.73 -14.27
N ASP A 717 21.34 47.58 -12.95
CA ASP A 717 22.35 47.89 -11.94
C ASP A 717 23.58 46.96 -12.04
N LEU A 718 23.37 45.72 -12.51
CA LEU A 718 24.45 44.77 -12.83
C LEU A 718 25.16 45.08 -14.15
N GLY A 719 24.76 46.14 -14.86
CA GLY A 719 25.40 46.60 -16.10
C GLY A 719 24.92 45.88 -17.37
N TYR A 720 23.84 45.11 -17.31
CA TYR A 720 23.27 44.43 -18.47
C TYR A 720 22.16 45.26 -19.13
N PRO A 721 21.94 45.10 -20.46
CA PRO A 721 20.85 45.78 -21.14
C PRO A 721 19.50 45.30 -20.59
N LYS A 722 18.59 46.24 -20.32
CA LYS A 722 17.23 45.92 -19.86
C LYS A 722 16.51 45.11 -20.95
N PRO A 723 16.08 43.86 -20.68
CA PRO A 723 15.31 43.08 -21.64
C PRO A 723 13.89 43.64 -21.78
N GLU A 724 13.27 43.47 -22.96
CA GLU A 724 11.88 43.88 -23.20
C GLU A 724 10.88 43.02 -22.41
N HIS A 725 11.17 41.73 -22.29
CA HIS A 725 10.31 40.76 -21.59
C HIS A 725 11.14 39.85 -20.71
N LEU A 726 10.57 39.42 -19.59
CA LEU A 726 11.07 38.36 -18.73
C LEU A 726 9.91 37.43 -18.40
N TYR A 727 10.23 36.20 -18.00
CA TYR A 727 9.23 35.18 -17.75
C TYR A 727 9.48 34.45 -16.42
N THR A 728 8.40 33.94 -15.84
CA THR A 728 8.43 33.05 -14.69
C THR A 728 7.47 31.87 -14.82
N GLY A 729 7.76 30.78 -14.13
CA GLY A 729 6.95 29.56 -14.16
C GLY A 729 5.81 29.57 -13.14
N ALA A 730 4.55 29.61 -13.59
CA ALA A 730 3.39 29.57 -12.68
C ALA A 730 3.06 28.16 -12.13
N GLY A 731 3.51 27.12 -12.83
CA GLY A 731 3.19 25.72 -12.51
C GLY A 731 1.82 25.27 -13.03
N CYS A 732 1.77 24.12 -13.71
CA CYS A 732 0.54 23.50 -14.19
C CYS A 732 0.60 21.97 -14.07
N LYS A 733 -0.50 21.27 -14.39
CA LYS A 733 -0.55 19.81 -14.33
C LYS A 733 0.53 19.13 -15.21
N LYS A 734 0.83 19.68 -16.40
CA LYS A 734 1.82 19.10 -17.33
C LYS A 734 3.25 19.10 -16.78
N CYS A 735 3.63 20.14 -16.04
CA CYS A 735 4.95 20.21 -15.40
C CYS A 735 4.93 19.75 -13.95
N ASN A 736 3.89 19.02 -13.51
CA ASN A 736 3.70 18.59 -12.12
C ASN A 736 3.78 19.75 -11.11
N LYS A 737 3.20 20.90 -11.45
CA LYS A 737 3.19 22.15 -10.67
C LYS A 737 4.57 22.76 -10.38
N THR A 738 5.63 22.30 -11.05
CA THR A 738 6.99 22.85 -10.84
C THR A 738 7.23 24.19 -11.54
N GLY A 739 6.58 24.42 -12.69
CA GLY A 739 6.87 25.54 -13.59
C GLY A 739 7.89 25.21 -14.68
N TYR A 740 8.51 24.02 -14.66
CA TYR A 740 9.65 23.68 -15.51
C TYR A 740 9.50 22.32 -16.22
N VAL A 741 9.97 22.22 -17.46
CA VAL A 741 10.00 20.97 -18.24
C VAL A 741 11.30 20.90 -19.03
N GLY A 742 12.20 20.00 -18.63
CA GLY A 742 13.50 19.82 -19.28
C GLY A 742 14.60 20.73 -18.73
N ARG A 743 15.72 20.77 -19.45
CA ARG A 743 16.91 21.56 -19.11
C ARG A 743 17.55 22.10 -20.38
N VAL A 744 18.24 23.23 -20.28
CA VAL A 744 19.03 23.86 -21.34
C VAL A 744 20.47 24.03 -20.88
N MET A 745 21.41 23.90 -21.81
CA MET A 745 22.82 24.17 -21.55
C MET A 745 23.08 25.67 -21.55
N LEU A 746 23.50 26.19 -20.41
CA LEU A 746 24.11 27.50 -20.29
C LEU A 746 25.62 27.33 -20.43
N TYR A 747 26.24 27.95 -21.42
CA TYR A 747 27.67 27.77 -21.66
C TYR A 747 28.36 29.03 -22.16
N GLU A 748 29.69 29.02 -22.05
CA GLU A 748 30.60 29.90 -22.78
C GLU A 748 31.67 29.03 -23.44
N PHE A 749 32.16 29.48 -24.59
CA PHE A 749 33.10 28.73 -25.41
C PHE A 749 34.32 29.57 -25.76
N LEU A 750 35.46 29.18 -25.20
CA LEU A 750 36.76 29.78 -25.48
C LEU A 750 37.42 29.01 -26.63
N ALA A 751 37.35 29.54 -27.84
CA ALA A 751 38.06 29.00 -28.99
C ALA A 751 39.50 29.55 -29.06
N VAL A 752 40.52 28.70 -28.93
CA VAL A 752 41.92 29.17 -28.85
C VAL A 752 42.47 29.48 -30.25
N ASN A 753 42.38 30.75 -30.64
CA ASN A 753 43.05 31.30 -31.81
C ASN A 753 44.47 31.82 -31.47
N ASP A 754 45.17 32.42 -32.43
CA ASP A 754 46.55 32.88 -32.23
C ASP A 754 46.68 33.99 -31.17
N ALA A 755 45.70 34.89 -31.09
CA ALA A 755 45.70 35.96 -30.10
C ALA A 755 45.53 35.42 -28.67
N ILE A 756 44.59 34.49 -28.48
CA ILE A 756 44.37 33.81 -27.19
C ILE A 756 45.58 32.94 -26.84
N ARG A 757 46.16 32.24 -27.82
CA ARG A 757 47.37 31.43 -27.63
C ARG A 757 48.55 32.27 -27.13
N GLN A 758 48.78 33.42 -27.74
CA GLN A 758 49.81 34.35 -27.31
C GLN A 758 49.53 34.88 -25.90
N ALA A 759 48.29 35.25 -25.59
CA ALA A 759 47.90 35.71 -24.26
C ALA A 759 48.16 34.65 -23.17
N ILE A 760 47.82 33.38 -23.42
CA ILE A 760 48.11 32.26 -22.50
C ILE A 760 49.63 32.12 -22.33
N HIS A 761 50.38 32.11 -23.43
CA HIS A 761 51.84 32.00 -23.40
C HIS A 761 52.48 33.12 -22.55
N ASP A 762 51.98 34.35 -22.68
CA ASP A 762 52.45 35.53 -21.95
C ASP A 762 51.95 35.58 -20.49
N GLY A 763 51.21 34.56 -20.05
CA GLY A 763 50.75 34.43 -18.67
C GLY A 763 49.56 35.33 -18.32
N LYS A 764 48.77 35.75 -19.30
CA LYS A 764 47.49 36.44 -19.04
C LYS A 764 46.47 35.47 -18.47
N THR A 765 45.83 35.85 -17.37
CA THR A 765 44.83 35.04 -16.65
C THR A 765 43.69 35.90 -16.13
N GLY A 766 42.58 35.28 -15.72
CA GLY A 766 41.44 35.96 -15.11
C GLY A 766 40.84 37.02 -16.04
N HIS A 767 40.63 38.23 -15.51
CA HIS A 767 39.99 39.33 -16.23
C HIS A 767 40.71 39.72 -17.53
N ASP A 768 42.04 39.83 -17.53
CA ASP A 768 42.83 40.18 -18.72
C ASP A 768 42.58 39.19 -19.86
N LEU A 769 42.60 37.88 -19.55
CA LEU A 769 42.35 36.85 -20.56
C LEU A 769 40.89 36.84 -21.00
N GLN A 770 39.96 37.14 -20.10
CA GLN A 770 38.53 37.22 -20.39
C GLN A 770 38.22 38.34 -21.38
N GLU A 771 38.78 39.55 -21.20
CA GLU A 771 38.60 40.65 -22.14
C GLU A 771 39.12 40.28 -23.54
N ILE A 772 40.30 39.66 -23.61
CA ILE A 772 40.88 39.20 -24.89
C ILE A 772 39.99 38.13 -25.52
N ALA A 773 39.48 37.18 -24.73
CA ALA A 773 38.59 36.14 -25.21
C ALA A 773 37.27 36.72 -25.76
N ILE A 774 36.67 37.68 -25.07
CA ILE A 774 35.44 38.37 -25.50
C ILE A 774 35.69 39.12 -26.81
N ALA A 775 36.79 39.87 -26.89
CA ALA A 775 37.20 40.57 -28.12
C ALA A 775 37.45 39.61 -29.30
N ASN A 776 37.71 38.33 -29.02
CA ASN A 776 37.92 37.27 -30.01
C ASN A 776 36.69 36.36 -30.20
N GLY A 777 35.51 36.79 -29.76
CA GLY A 777 34.24 36.13 -30.07
C GLY A 777 33.72 35.15 -29.01
N MET A 778 34.39 35.03 -27.87
CA MET A 778 33.78 34.35 -26.71
C MET A 778 32.61 35.20 -26.20
N VAL A 779 31.49 34.56 -25.89
CA VAL A 779 30.38 35.24 -25.22
C VAL A 779 30.26 34.68 -23.82
N PRO A 780 30.26 35.54 -22.79
CA PRO A 780 30.14 35.11 -21.41
C PRO A 780 28.84 34.38 -21.14
N LYS A 781 28.86 33.45 -20.18
CA LYS A 781 27.63 32.78 -19.72
C LYS A 781 26.55 33.76 -19.29
N SER A 782 26.91 34.86 -18.63
CA SER A 782 25.95 35.86 -18.17
C SER A 782 25.15 36.49 -19.31
N GLU A 783 25.82 36.90 -20.39
CA GLU A 783 25.16 37.47 -21.57
C GLU A 783 24.25 36.44 -22.25
N TYR A 784 24.70 35.19 -22.33
CA TYR A 784 23.87 34.13 -22.90
C TYR A 784 22.66 33.78 -22.02
N ALA A 785 22.82 33.78 -20.69
CA ALA A 785 21.72 33.55 -19.75
C ALA A 785 20.66 34.65 -19.84
N LEU A 786 21.06 35.91 -19.97
CA LEU A 786 20.13 37.03 -20.17
C LEU A 786 19.28 36.82 -21.43
N LYS A 787 19.91 36.40 -22.53
CA LYS A 787 19.20 36.09 -23.77
C LYS A 787 18.17 34.96 -23.57
N LEU A 788 18.56 33.88 -22.91
CA LEU A 788 17.64 32.76 -22.62
C LEU A 788 16.47 33.19 -21.71
N ALA A 789 16.70 34.10 -20.77
CA ALA A 789 15.64 34.63 -19.91
C ALA A 789 14.68 35.54 -20.70
N ALA A 790 15.22 36.39 -21.57
CA ALA A 790 14.44 37.27 -22.45
C ALA A 790 13.59 36.48 -23.45
N ASP A 791 14.11 35.38 -23.99
CA ASP A 791 13.38 34.47 -24.88
C ASP A 791 12.33 33.60 -24.13
N GLY A 792 12.28 33.70 -22.80
CA GLY A 792 11.39 32.92 -21.93
C GLY A 792 11.72 31.43 -21.92
N VAL A 793 12.98 31.08 -22.18
CA VAL A 793 13.49 29.70 -22.12
C VAL A 793 13.82 29.31 -20.68
N ILE A 794 14.40 30.22 -19.91
CA ILE A 794 14.70 30.04 -18.47
C ILE A 794 13.93 31.07 -17.64
N ASP A 795 13.77 30.80 -16.34
CA ASP A 795 13.18 31.74 -15.40
C ASP A 795 14.14 32.91 -15.12
N HIS A 796 13.61 34.12 -14.98
CA HIS A 796 14.41 35.29 -14.62
C HIS A 796 15.19 35.10 -13.30
N HIS A 797 14.65 34.33 -12.35
CA HIS A 797 15.37 33.98 -11.12
C HIS A 797 16.60 33.11 -11.38
N ASP A 798 16.51 32.15 -12.32
CA ASP A 798 17.65 31.30 -12.67
C ASP A 798 18.75 32.12 -13.37
N PHE A 799 18.40 33.18 -14.12
CA PHE A 799 19.38 34.14 -14.65
C PHE A 799 20.09 34.89 -13.52
N VAL A 800 19.34 35.52 -12.62
CA VAL A 800 19.92 36.28 -11.49
C VAL A 800 20.81 35.37 -10.64
N TYR A 801 20.38 34.14 -10.36
CA TYR A 801 21.18 33.15 -9.63
C TYR A 801 22.43 32.72 -10.38
N SER A 802 22.42 32.70 -11.72
CA SER A 802 23.61 32.37 -12.51
C SER A 802 24.67 33.48 -12.53
N LEU A 803 24.31 34.69 -12.12
CA LEU A 803 25.21 35.84 -12.00
C LEU A 803 25.84 35.98 -10.61
N MET A 804 25.21 35.41 -9.57
CA MET A 804 25.72 35.37 -8.19
C MET A 804 26.63 34.16 -7.99
#